data_AF-A0A7V7BQB6-F1
#
_entry.id   AF-A0A7V7BQB6-F1
#
_cell.length_a   1.000
_cell.length_b   1.000
_cell.length_c   1.000
_cell.angle_alpha   90.00
_cell.angle_beta   90.00
_cell.angle_gamma   90.00
#
_symmetry.space_group_name_H-M   'P 1'
#
loop_
_entity.id
_entity.type
_entity.pdbx_description
1 polymer ?
#
loop_
_entity_poly.entity_id
_entity_poly.type
_entity_poly.pdbx_seq_one_letter_code
_entity_poly.pdbx_strand_id
1 'polypeptide(L)'
;MKPALLLVDLQEDFLAAPALSPPRALLIRNAGVLLESCRARQIPVIHVGTTVRRDSDRRLAHWRRQDRWMCVAGTPGHQTPASLKPLRTEAVLHKTGFNPFNGQIESEPNGGTQFASLESHLQSLGIDTVILAGLHLHACIRTAAAECLERGWSVRIPEDAVASHDPVHAASVRRWLAERCVVFESTAALLAELDGLASSLVHRAPGTGEVLFELTPVAAPAMASAVNETAQVWQEWREISQAARRRMLDVLADRLVHAAPELARQMAIDIGKPLQHGFEEVRRAAENIRDVHRRAADPRSFREQGGLVRRVPCGVIALITPWNNPVAIALGKIAPALAYGNVVVWKPAPAATRIAQTLLSLLLEAGVPHGAVCLLPGDHRAALELIAQDSIDAVTFTGSRSAGYAVQERCARRLVPLQAELSGNNAAIVWTDGDLSPAALEVARGAFGFAGQRCTANRRAIVPASRVEEFAHELKRAGEQLAWGDPLDPAVEIGPMINTEQRDRATALIESERARVRRIEYLHAARAREPWTRRGAWMQPVIVCCDAADSLLAQEEMMAPVLVVQGARDFDHAIDLCNGVRHGLAAALFSDNADLQRRFLADARAGILKLNASTAGADVTLPFGGWKESGCGPPEHGEGDVLFYTRLQAVYGMPTQAGHNGAQQLRALTP
;
A
#
# COMPACT_ATOMS: atom_id res chain seq x y z
N MET A 1 14.36 -8.11 21.55
CA MET A 1 13.10 -8.86 21.74
C MET A 1 13.41 -10.10 22.56
N LYS A 2 12.66 -10.33 23.63
CA LYS A 2 12.68 -11.55 24.45
C LYS A 2 11.29 -12.21 24.35
N PRO A 3 11.08 -13.14 23.40
CA PRO A 3 9.76 -13.66 23.08
C PRO A 3 9.37 -14.88 23.93
N ALA A 4 8.08 -15.16 24.01
CA ALA A 4 7.52 -16.46 24.40
C ALA A 4 6.45 -16.92 23.39
N LEU A 5 6.38 -18.22 23.12
CA LEU A 5 5.36 -18.83 22.26
C LEU A 5 4.20 -19.36 23.10
N LEU A 6 2.98 -18.93 22.78
CA LEU A 6 1.74 -19.45 23.33
C LEU A 6 0.98 -20.23 22.26
N LEU A 7 0.80 -21.53 22.50
CA LEU A 7 0.02 -22.43 21.65
C LEU A 7 -1.38 -22.59 22.23
N VAL A 8 -2.37 -21.98 21.57
CA VAL A 8 -3.73 -21.84 22.12
C VAL A 8 -4.71 -22.81 21.46
N ASP A 9 -5.34 -23.66 22.27
CA ASP A 9 -6.46 -24.52 21.92
C ASP A 9 -6.21 -25.50 20.75
N LEU A 10 -4.97 -25.97 20.58
CA LEU A 10 -4.60 -26.99 19.57
C LEU A 10 -4.98 -28.42 19.99
N GLN A 11 -6.19 -28.59 20.51
CA GLN A 11 -6.73 -29.87 20.98
C GLN A 11 -7.56 -30.55 19.88
N GLU A 12 -7.60 -31.89 19.89
CA GLU A 12 -8.23 -32.70 18.85
C GLU A 12 -9.70 -32.35 18.59
N ASP A 13 -10.47 -32.05 19.64
CA ASP A 13 -11.88 -31.67 19.49
C ASP A 13 -12.05 -30.36 18.69
N PHE A 14 -11.21 -29.35 18.93
CA PHE A 14 -11.26 -28.10 18.18
C PHE A 14 -10.68 -28.24 16.77
N LEU A 15 -9.62 -29.04 16.62
CA LEU A 15 -9.02 -29.36 15.32
C LEU A 15 -9.97 -30.18 14.42
N ALA A 16 -10.98 -30.85 14.99
CA ALA A 16 -12.03 -31.56 14.27
C ALA A 16 -13.20 -30.64 13.84
N ALA A 17 -13.08 -29.32 13.99
CA ALA A 17 -14.07 -28.38 13.49
C ALA A 17 -14.14 -28.42 11.94
N PRO A 18 -15.35 -28.46 11.35
CA PRO A 18 -15.53 -28.43 9.91
C PRO A 18 -15.19 -27.03 9.41
N ALA A 19 -14.73 -26.94 8.17
CA ALA A 19 -14.41 -25.67 7.52
C ALA A 19 -13.37 -24.81 8.27
N LEU A 20 -12.42 -25.44 8.98
CA LEU A 20 -11.24 -24.74 9.49
C LEU A 20 -10.47 -24.10 8.33
N SER A 21 -10.18 -22.81 8.47
CA SER A 21 -9.36 -22.05 7.54
C SER A 21 -8.21 -21.38 8.29
N PRO A 22 -6.94 -21.69 7.93
CA PRO A 22 -6.51 -22.74 7.00
C PRO A 22 -6.91 -24.16 7.44
N PRO A 23 -6.90 -25.15 6.51
CA PRO A 23 -7.23 -26.54 6.83
C PRO A 23 -6.36 -27.14 7.94
N ARG A 24 -6.93 -28.07 8.72
CA ARG A 24 -6.28 -28.76 9.86
C ARG A 24 -4.84 -29.18 9.60
N ALA A 25 -4.57 -29.86 8.48
CA ALA A 25 -3.24 -30.38 8.17
C ALA A 25 -2.19 -29.26 8.02
N LEU A 26 -2.58 -28.15 7.39
CA LEU A 26 -1.70 -27.01 7.19
C LEU A 26 -1.43 -26.29 8.51
N LEU A 27 -2.47 -26.09 9.33
CA LEU A 27 -2.32 -25.52 10.67
C LEU A 27 -1.36 -26.33 11.54
N ILE A 28 -1.56 -27.66 11.63
CA ILE A 28 -0.72 -28.55 12.44
C ILE A 28 0.74 -28.48 11.96
N ARG A 29 0.96 -28.50 10.64
CA ARG A 29 2.30 -28.41 10.05
C ARG A 29 2.98 -27.09 10.41
N ASN A 30 2.30 -25.96 10.20
CA ASN A 30 2.90 -24.64 10.41
C ASN A 30 3.12 -24.34 11.89
N ALA A 31 2.14 -24.67 12.76
CA ALA A 31 2.31 -24.59 14.20
C ALA A 31 3.45 -25.50 14.69
N GLY A 32 3.62 -26.68 14.09
CA GLY A 32 4.73 -27.59 14.39
C GLY A 32 6.09 -27.02 14.00
N VAL A 33 6.21 -26.44 12.80
CA VAL A 33 7.44 -25.75 12.36
C VAL A 33 7.80 -24.60 13.30
N LEU A 34 6.82 -23.79 13.68
CA LEU A 34 7.01 -22.69 14.63
C LEU A 34 7.45 -23.20 16.01
N LEU A 35 6.79 -24.24 16.53
CA LEU A 35 7.10 -24.86 17.82
C LEU A 35 8.53 -25.40 17.87
N GLU A 36 8.92 -26.23 16.91
CA GLU A 36 10.27 -26.79 16.84
C GLU A 36 11.33 -25.70 16.68
N SER A 37 11.02 -24.66 15.91
CA SER A 37 11.91 -23.51 15.73
C SER A 37 12.09 -22.70 17.02
N CYS A 38 11.02 -22.53 17.81
CA CYS A 38 11.09 -21.88 19.13
C CYS A 38 11.88 -22.72 20.13
N ARG A 39 11.65 -24.05 20.17
CA ARG A 39 12.41 -25.00 21.00
C ARG A 39 13.90 -24.95 20.69
N ALA A 40 14.27 -24.98 19.41
CA ALA A 40 15.68 -24.90 18.98
C ALA A 40 16.36 -23.59 19.41
N ARG A 41 15.60 -22.49 19.52
CA ARG A 41 16.07 -21.17 19.98
C ARG A 41 15.97 -20.97 21.49
N GLN A 42 15.55 -22.00 22.23
CA GLN A 42 15.29 -21.93 23.67
C GLN A 42 14.27 -20.81 24.04
N ILE A 43 13.37 -20.48 23.11
CA ILE A 43 12.26 -19.57 23.36
C ILE A 43 11.25 -20.31 24.24
N PRO A 44 10.83 -19.74 25.39
CA PRO A 44 9.84 -20.37 26.26
C PRO A 44 8.53 -20.70 25.53
N VAL A 45 8.04 -21.93 25.71
CA VAL A 45 6.80 -22.42 25.12
C VAL A 45 5.78 -22.69 26.23
N ILE A 46 4.59 -22.12 26.08
CA ILE A 46 3.44 -22.33 26.95
C ILE A 46 2.28 -22.92 26.14
N HIS A 47 1.80 -24.09 26.54
CA HIS A 47 0.63 -24.74 25.95
C HIS A 47 -0.62 -24.32 26.72
N VAL A 48 -1.56 -23.71 26.02
CA VAL A 48 -2.80 -23.20 26.59
C VAL A 48 -3.96 -24.04 26.06
N GLY A 49 -4.46 -24.95 26.89
CA GLY A 49 -5.58 -25.83 26.55
C GLY A 49 -6.88 -25.44 27.28
N THR A 50 -8.01 -25.61 26.62
CA THR A 50 -9.31 -25.57 27.29
C THR A 50 -9.57 -26.91 27.98
N THR A 51 -9.97 -26.88 29.24
CA THR A 51 -10.29 -28.10 30.00
C THR A 51 -11.69 -28.01 30.58
N VAL A 52 -12.55 -28.97 30.20
CA VAL A 52 -13.89 -29.12 30.76
C VAL A 52 -13.89 -30.26 31.79
N ARG A 53 -14.35 -29.97 33.01
CA ARG A 53 -14.58 -30.94 34.08
C ARG A 53 -16.09 -31.06 34.32
N ARG A 54 -16.66 -32.27 34.16
CA ARG A 54 -18.13 -32.49 34.14
C ARG A 54 -18.80 -32.33 35.50
N ASP A 55 -18.03 -32.52 36.56
CA ASP A 55 -18.40 -32.55 37.97
C ASP A 55 -18.52 -31.17 38.63
N SER A 56 -18.15 -30.09 37.94
CA SER A 56 -18.25 -28.71 38.43
C SER A 56 -18.85 -27.77 37.37
N ASP A 57 -20.18 -27.76 37.25
CA ASP A 57 -20.89 -26.95 36.25
C ASP A 57 -20.78 -25.43 36.51
N ARG A 58 -20.09 -24.72 35.61
CA ARG A 58 -20.17 -23.26 35.44
C ARG A 58 -20.21 -22.84 33.95
N ARG A 59 -21.16 -23.42 33.20
CA ARG A 59 -21.74 -23.03 31.89
C ARG A 59 -20.99 -22.01 30.98
N LEU A 60 -20.68 -22.45 29.74
CA LEU A 60 -20.71 -21.66 28.48
C LEU A 60 -21.31 -22.53 27.34
N ALA A 61 -22.31 -22.02 26.61
CA ALA A 61 -23.15 -22.80 25.70
C ALA A 61 -22.48 -23.29 24.39
N HIS A 62 -21.32 -22.75 24.01
CA HIS A 62 -20.66 -23.06 22.74
C HIS A 62 -19.66 -24.25 22.81
N TRP A 63 -19.49 -24.88 23.97
CA TRP A 63 -18.67 -26.09 24.14
C TRP A 63 -19.44 -27.39 23.98
N ARG A 64 -20.70 -27.26 23.58
CA ARG A 64 -21.57 -28.35 23.20
C ARG A 64 -21.72 -28.31 21.68
N ARG A 65 -21.15 -29.30 21.00
CA ARG A 65 -21.37 -29.51 19.57
C ARG A 65 -22.17 -30.79 19.40
N GLN A 66 -23.37 -30.69 18.82
CA GLN A 66 -24.27 -31.84 18.62
C GLN A 66 -24.46 -32.64 19.93
N ASP A 67 -24.74 -31.94 21.04
CA ASP A 67 -24.95 -32.52 22.37
C ASP A 67 -23.74 -33.22 23.02
N ARG A 68 -22.55 -33.08 22.45
CA ARG A 68 -21.28 -33.55 23.01
C ARG A 68 -20.46 -32.41 23.61
N TRP A 69 -19.98 -32.61 24.84
CA TRP A 69 -18.98 -31.75 25.48
C TRP A 69 -17.62 -31.90 24.81
N MET A 70 -17.01 -30.79 24.42
CA MET A 70 -15.67 -30.73 23.84
C MET A 70 -14.60 -30.55 24.93
N CYS A 71 -13.40 -31.06 24.67
CA CYS A 71 -12.21 -30.91 25.51
C CYS A 71 -12.40 -31.35 26.97
N VAL A 72 -13.14 -32.45 27.17
CA VAL A 72 -13.36 -33.05 28.50
C VAL A 72 -12.07 -33.70 28.99
N ALA A 73 -11.65 -33.37 30.20
CA ALA A 73 -10.44 -33.93 30.81
C ALA A 73 -10.40 -35.46 30.71
N GLY A 74 -9.27 -36.01 30.24
CA GLY A 74 -9.08 -37.46 30.09
C GLY A 74 -9.68 -38.09 28.82
N THR A 75 -10.33 -37.31 27.95
CA THR A 75 -10.83 -37.83 26.66
C THR A 75 -9.82 -37.66 25.53
N PRO A 76 -9.88 -38.46 24.44
CA PRO A 76 -9.02 -38.26 23.27
C PRO A 76 -9.15 -36.86 22.66
N GLY A 77 -10.35 -36.29 22.68
CA GLY A 77 -10.64 -34.94 22.18
C GLY A 77 -9.94 -33.81 22.94
N HIS A 78 -9.55 -34.05 24.20
CA HIS A 78 -8.80 -33.11 25.03
C HIS A 78 -7.29 -33.09 24.71
N GLN A 79 -6.78 -34.14 24.06
CA GLN A 79 -5.35 -34.26 23.74
C GLN A 79 -4.96 -33.35 22.58
N THR A 80 -3.68 -33.00 22.50
CA THR A 80 -3.07 -32.33 21.34
C THR A 80 -2.47 -33.36 20.38
N PRO A 81 -2.37 -33.07 19.07
CA PRO A 81 -1.69 -33.94 18.11
C PRO A 81 -0.26 -34.26 18.54
N ALA A 82 0.25 -35.44 18.14
CA ALA A 82 1.58 -35.92 18.54
C ALA A 82 2.72 -34.92 18.23
N SER A 83 2.66 -34.25 17.07
CA SER A 83 3.64 -33.25 16.64
C SER A 83 3.61 -31.94 17.44
N LEU A 84 2.57 -31.72 18.26
CA LEU A 84 2.36 -30.50 19.05
C LEU A 84 2.33 -30.80 20.55
N LYS A 85 2.71 -32.02 20.96
CA LYS A 85 2.63 -32.43 22.35
C LYS A 85 3.62 -31.63 23.21
N PRO A 86 3.22 -31.20 24.42
CA PRO A 86 4.13 -30.57 25.36
C PRO A 86 5.29 -31.47 25.74
N LEU A 87 6.49 -30.89 25.85
CA LEU A 87 7.62 -31.53 26.53
C LEU A 87 7.43 -31.41 28.04
N ARG A 88 8.11 -32.26 28.83
CA ARG A 88 8.04 -32.21 30.30
C ARG A 88 8.47 -30.84 30.85
N THR A 89 9.43 -30.20 30.20
CA THR A 89 10.01 -28.91 30.57
C THR A 89 9.16 -27.70 30.15
N GLU A 90 8.05 -27.91 29.45
CA GLU A 90 7.19 -26.83 28.95
C GLU A 90 5.99 -26.60 29.87
N ALA A 91 5.60 -25.33 30.02
CA ALA A 91 4.45 -24.99 30.85
C ALA A 91 3.15 -25.41 30.15
N VAL A 92 2.25 -26.03 30.90
CA VAL A 92 0.89 -26.36 30.45
C VAL A 92 -0.11 -25.62 31.33
N LEU A 93 -0.96 -24.82 30.68
CA LEU A 93 -2.00 -24.04 31.30
C LEU A 93 -3.37 -24.54 30.85
N HIS A 94 -4.27 -24.68 31.82
CA HIS A 94 -5.66 -25.04 31.55
C HIS A 94 -6.61 -23.88 31.85
N LYS A 95 -7.40 -23.51 30.84
CA LYS A 95 -8.42 -22.46 30.95
C LYS A 95 -9.84 -23.03 30.82
N THR A 96 -10.79 -22.34 31.45
CA THR A 96 -12.23 -22.64 31.41
C THR A 96 -13.02 -21.56 30.67
N GLY A 97 -12.38 -20.80 29.78
CA GLY A 97 -13.05 -19.81 28.94
C GLY A 97 -12.17 -19.39 27.76
N PHE A 98 -12.48 -18.24 27.17
CA PHE A 98 -11.65 -17.67 26.08
C PHE A 98 -10.33 -17.10 26.58
N ASN A 99 -10.32 -16.56 27.82
CA ASN A 99 -9.19 -15.83 28.36
C ASN A 99 -8.14 -16.78 28.96
N PRO A 100 -6.91 -16.85 28.42
CA PRO A 100 -5.84 -17.67 28.97
C PRO A 100 -5.28 -17.15 30.30
N PHE A 101 -5.44 -15.87 30.60
CA PHE A 101 -4.96 -15.26 31.85
C PHE A 101 -5.83 -15.62 33.07
N ASN A 102 -7.01 -16.20 32.84
CA ASN A 102 -7.84 -16.76 33.91
C ASN A 102 -7.45 -18.21 34.27
N GLY A 103 -6.53 -18.83 33.52
CA GLY A 103 -6.06 -20.19 33.78
C GLY A 103 -4.88 -20.23 34.75
N GLN A 104 -4.61 -21.41 35.28
CA GLN A 104 -3.46 -21.69 36.12
C GLN A 104 -2.50 -22.64 35.40
N ILE A 105 -1.19 -22.42 35.58
CA ILE A 105 -0.15 -23.32 35.09
C ILE A 105 -0.05 -24.50 36.07
N GLU A 106 -0.11 -25.73 35.55
CA GLU A 106 0.13 -26.93 36.36
C GLU A 106 1.63 -27.09 36.62
N SER A 107 2.03 -27.21 37.90
CA SER A 107 3.44 -27.37 38.32
C SER A 107 3.94 -28.81 38.20
N GLU A 108 5.24 -28.97 37.92
CA GLU A 108 5.97 -30.24 37.75
C GLU A 108 5.94 -31.22 38.96
N PRO A 109 6.31 -32.51 38.75
CA PRO A 109 6.08 -33.64 39.68
C PRO A 109 6.92 -33.67 40.97
N ASN A 110 7.76 -32.67 41.24
CA ASN A 110 8.76 -32.72 42.32
C ASN A 110 8.38 -31.90 43.58
N GLY A 111 7.12 -31.97 44.01
CA GLY A 111 6.77 -31.80 45.41
C GLY A 111 6.66 -30.38 45.98
N GLY A 112 6.43 -29.36 45.15
CA GLY A 112 6.03 -28.01 45.60
C GLY A 112 4.94 -27.43 44.72
N THR A 113 3.68 -27.49 45.16
CA THR A 113 2.52 -26.94 44.43
C THR A 113 2.53 -25.41 44.51
N GLN A 114 3.07 -24.75 43.49
CA GLN A 114 2.79 -23.34 43.21
C GLN A 114 2.09 -23.22 41.86
N PHE A 115 0.78 -22.94 41.90
CA PHE A 115 0.02 -22.54 40.72
C PHE A 115 0.41 -21.11 40.34
N ALA A 116 1.20 -20.94 39.29
CA ALA A 116 1.52 -19.62 38.74
C ALA A 116 0.44 -19.20 37.71
N SER A 117 0.03 -17.93 37.74
CA SER A 117 -0.74 -17.35 36.64
C SER A 117 0.14 -17.19 35.40
N LEU A 118 -0.47 -17.18 34.22
CA LEU A 118 0.24 -16.90 32.95
C LEU A 118 1.03 -15.59 33.03
N GLU A 119 0.42 -14.55 33.61
CA GLU A 119 1.04 -13.24 33.78
C GLU A 119 2.31 -13.33 34.65
N SER A 120 2.20 -13.90 35.85
CA SER A 120 3.35 -14.07 36.74
C SER A 120 4.47 -14.90 36.12
N HIS A 121 4.13 -15.89 35.29
CA HIS A 121 5.11 -16.72 34.61
C HIS A 121 5.85 -15.95 33.51
N LEU A 122 5.12 -15.25 32.63
CA LEU A 122 5.72 -14.39 31.60
C LEU A 122 6.59 -13.28 32.21
N GLN A 123 6.14 -12.67 33.32
CA GLN A 123 6.91 -11.68 34.07
C GLN A 123 8.19 -12.28 34.67
N SER A 124 8.12 -13.47 35.28
CA SER A 124 9.29 -14.16 35.85
C SER A 124 10.36 -14.48 34.79
N LEU A 125 9.92 -14.74 33.55
CA LEU A 125 10.79 -14.97 32.41
C LEU A 125 11.28 -13.66 31.77
N GLY A 126 10.81 -12.49 32.21
CA GLY A 126 11.17 -11.18 31.66
C GLY A 126 10.76 -11.00 30.19
N ILE A 127 9.66 -11.62 29.78
CA ILE A 127 9.17 -11.60 28.39
C ILE A 127 8.71 -10.19 28.02
N ASP A 128 9.09 -9.72 26.81
CA ASP A 128 8.63 -8.45 26.23
C ASP A 128 7.65 -8.64 25.06
N THR A 129 7.64 -9.85 24.46
CA THR A 129 6.87 -10.16 23.26
C THR A 129 6.21 -11.53 23.36
N VAL A 130 4.94 -11.61 22.98
CA VAL A 130 4.17 -12.86 22.94
C VAL A 130 3.86 -13.23 21.50
N ILE A 131 4.25 -14.43 21.10
CA ILE A 131 3.91 -15.05 19.81
C ILE A 131 2.68 -15.93 20.04
N LEU A 132 1.57 -15.65 19.36
CA LEU A 132 0.33 -16.42 19.48
C LEU A 132 0.10 -17.27 18.22
N ALA A 133 -0.01 -18.58 18.42
CA ALA A 133 -0.41 -19.53 17.40
C ALA A 133 -1.51 -20.45 17.95
N GLY A 134 -2.41 -20.93 17.09
CA GLY A 134 -3.52 -21.78 17.56
C GLY A 134 -4.87 -21.59 16.88
N LEU A 135 -5.93 -21.99 17.57
CA LEU A 135 -7.29 -21.99 17.05
C LEU A 135 -8.14 -20.83 17.56
N HIS A 136 -9.20 -20.54 16.80
CA HIS A 136 -10.19 -19.50 17.10
C HIS A 136 -9.61 -18.09 17.06
N LEU A 137 -9.08 -17.69 15.90
CA LEU A 137 -8.67 -16.30 15.67
C LEU A 137 -9.77 -15.28 16.04
N HIS A 138 -11.04 -15.63 15.82
CA HIS A 138 -12.18 -14.80 16.17
C HIS A 138 -12.48 -14.70 17.69
N ALA A 139 -11.89 -15.54 18.54
CA ALA A 139 -12.23 -15.64 19.97
C ALA A 139 -11.01 -15.83 20.90
N CYS A 140 -10.45 -17.03 21.02
CA CYS A 140 -9.40 -17.34 22.01
C CYS A 140 -8.10 -16.58 21.72
N ILE A 141 -7.60 -16.65 20.49
CA ILE A 141 -6.42 -15.87 20.07
C ILE A 141 -6.69 -14.36 20.20
N ARG A 142 -7.89 -13.90 19.83
CA ARG A 142 -8.29 -12.49 20.02
C ARG A 142 -8.16 -12.04 21.46
N THR A 143 -8.72 -12.84 22.38
CA THR A 143 -8.75 -12.53 23.80
C THR A 143 -7.34 -12.56 24.37
N ALA A 144 -6.54 -13.58 24.02
CA ALA A 144 -5.13 -13.66 24.40
C ALA A 144 -4.34 -12.42 23.94
N ALA A 145 -4.50 -12.01 22.67
CA ALA A 145 -3.83 -10.85 22.13
C ALA A 145 -4.23 -9.55 22.84
N ALA A 146 -5.52 -9.33 23.08
CA ALA A 146 -6.01 -8.15 23.78
C ALA A 146 -5.45 -8.06 25.22
N GLU A 147 -5.51 -9.16 25.97
CA GLU A 147 -5.01 -9.21 27.35
C GLU A 147 -3.48 -9.02 27.42
N CYS A 148 -2.75 -9.52 26.41
CA CYS A 148 -1.31 -9.28 26.31
C CYS A 148 -0.98 -7.80 26.09
N LEU A 149 -1.70 -7.14 25.17
CA LEU A 149 -1.51 -5.73 24.88
C LEU A 149 -1.86 -4.84 26.09
N GLU A 150 -2.95 -5.13 26.78
CA GLU A 150 -3.37 -4.38 27.98
C GLU A 150 -2.34 -4.44 29.10
N ARG A 151 -1.55 -5.52 29.16
CA ARG A 151 -0.46 -5.71 30.13
C ARG A 151 0.92 -5.26 29.63
N GLY A 152 0.99 -4.66 28.45
CA GLY A 152 2.19 -4.03 27.92
C GLY A 152 3.14 -4.93 27.12
N TRP A 153 2.73 -6.16 26.77
CA TRP A 153 3.51 -7.00 25.87
C TRP A 153 3.25 -6.66 24.40
N SER A 154 4.30 -6.74 23.59
CA SER A 154 4.16 -6.76 22.14
C SER A 154 3.56 -8.09 21.69
N VAL A 155 2.68 -8.08 20.68
CA VAL A 155 2.02 -9.30 20.19
C VAL A 155 2.35 -9.54 18.72
N ARG A 156 2.77 -10.77 18.43
CA ARG A 156 3.07 -11.30 17.10
C ARG A 156 2.14 -12.48 16.81
N ILE A 157 1.52 -12.51 15.63
CA ILE A 157 0.62 -13.60 15.21
C ILE A 157 1.05 -14.11 13.83
N PRO A 158 1.64 -15.30 13.74
CA PRO A 158 1.94 -15.92 12.45
C PRO A 158 0.63 -16.32 11.75
N GLU A 159 0.30 -15.64 10.65
CA GLU A 159 -0.99 -15.76 9.96
C GLU A 159 -1.25 -17.19 9.43
N ASP A 160 -0.18 -17.92 9.15
CA ASP A 160 -0.19 -19.29 8.67
C ASP A 160 -0.18 -20.33 9.81
N ALA A 161 -0.02 -19.92 11.06
CA ALA A 161 -0.08 -20.76 12.26
C ALA A 161 -1.29 -20.46 13.17
N VAL A 162 -2.26 -19.67 12.69
CA VAL A 162 -3.56 -19.49 13.33
C VAL A 162 -4.69 -19.92 12.41
N ALA A 163 -5.78 -20.44 12.97
CA ALA A 163 -6.96 -20.79 12.18
C ALA A 163 -8.28 -20.46 12.87
N SER A 164 -9.34 -20.48 12.08
CA SER A 164 -10.70 -20.22 12.52
C SER A 164 -11.70 -21.10 11.77
N HIS A 165 -12.75 -21.55 12.47
CA HIS A 165 -13.93 -22.15 11.84
C HIS A 165 -15.00 -21.11 11.47
N ASP A 166 -14.75 -19.83 11.78
CA ASP A 166 -15.52 -18.66 11.35
C ASP A 166 -14.55 -17.69 10.65
N PRO A 167 -14.30 -17.86 9.34
CA PRO A 167 -13.30 -17.08 8.62
C PRO A 167 -13.72 -15.61 8.43
N VAL A 168 -15.01 -15.32 8.35
CA VAL A 168 -15.53 -13.95 8.16
C VAL A 168 -15.29 -13.11 9.42
N HIS A 169 -15.63 -13.66 10.58
CA HIS A 169 -15.37 -12.98 11.85
C HIS A 169 -13.87 -12.91 12.13
N ALA A 170 -13.10 -13.96 11.83
CA ALA A 170 -11.65 -13.93 11.97
C ALA A 170 -10.98 -12.84 11.11
N ALA A 171 -11.46 -12.61 9.88
CA ALA A 171 -10.96 -11.52 9.04
C ALA A 171 -11.24 -10.14 9.66
N SER A 172 -12.40 -9.96 10.28
CA SER A 172 -12.75 -8.72 11.00
C SER A 172 -11.88 -8.51 12.24
N VAL A 173 -11.66 -9.58 13.00
CA VAL A 173 -10.81 -9.56 14.19
C VAL A 173 -9.35 -9.29 13.85
N ARG A 174 -8.85 -9.86 12.75
CA ARG A 174 -7.49 -9.58 12.26
C ARG A 174 -7.29 -8.08 12.06
N ARG A 175 -8.24 -7.40 11.40
CA ARG A 175 -8.19 -5.94 11.19
C ARG A 175 -8.18 -5.21 12.54
N TRP A 176 -9.12 -5.56 13.42
CA TRP A 176 -9.24 -4.96 14.75
C TRP A 176 -7.97 -5.11 15.62
N LEU A 177 -7.30 -6.26 15.55
CA LEU A 177 -6.03 -6.51 16.25
C LEU A 177 -4.87 -5.74 15.61
N ALA A 178 -4.79 -5.71 14.27
CA ALA A 178 -3.73 -5.00 13.56
C ALA A 178 -3.73 -3.49 13.87
N GLU A 179 -4.91 -2.87 13.96
CA GLU A 179 -5.11 -1.48 14.38
C GLU A 179 -4.56 -1.20 15.80
N ARG A 180 -4.42 -2.24 16.62
CA ARG A 180 -3.93 -2.19 18.01
C ARG A 180 -2.48 -2.66 18.13
N CYS A 181 -1.70 -2.52 17.07
CA CYS A 181 -0.27 -2.85 17.01
C CYS A 181 0.06 -4.34 17.12
N VAL A 182 -0.91 -5.24 16.97
CA VAL A 182 -0.60 -6.66 16.74
C VAL A 182 -0.03 -6.81 15.34
N VAL A 183 1.15 -7.42 15.24
CA VAL A 183 1.78 -7.67 13.93
C VAL A 183 1.38 -9.06 13.46
N PHE A 184 0.74 -9.10 12.29
CA PHE A 184 0.49 -10.34 11.55
C PHE A 184 1.53 -10.49 10.44
N GLU A 185 2.19 -11.64 10.40
CA GLU A 185 3.22 -11.97 9.41
C GLU A 185 3.26 -13.48 9.15
N SER A 186 4.04 -13.96 8.19
CA SER A 186 4.22 -15.41 8.00
C SER A 186 5.15 -15.98 9.06
N THR A 187 5.02 -17.27 9.36
CA THR A 187 5.96 -18.00 10.24
C THR A 187 7.40 -17.82 9.77
N ALA A 188 7.65 -17.84 8.45
CA ALA A 188 8.98 -17.63 7.89
C ALA A 188 9.54 -16.23 8.18
N ALA A 189 8.72 -15.17 8.03
CA ALA A 189 9.13 -13.79 8.30
C ALA A 189 9.46 -13.58 9.78
N LEU A 190 8.60 -14.08 10.67
CA LEU A 190 8.84 -14.02 12.12
C LEU A 190 10.14 -14.73 12.50
N LEU A 191 10.37 -15.94 12.01
CA LEU A 191 11.58 -16.70 12.35
C LEU A 191 12.85 -16.00 11.82
N ALA A 192 12.80 -15.41 10.62
CA ALA A 192 13.92 -14.62 10.10
C ALA A 192 14.22 -13.40 10.97
N GLU A 193 13.19 -12.69 11.47
CA GLU A 193 13.36 -11.59 12.43
C GLU A 193 13.99 -12.07 13.74
N LEU A 194 13.55 -13.22 14.26
CA LEU A 194 14.10 -13.80 15.49
C LEU A 194 15.57 -14.22 15.35
N ASP A 195 16.01 -14.57 14.15
CA ASP A 195 17.41 -14.93 13.86
C ASP A 195 18.33 -13.71 13.72
N GLY A 196 17.80 -12.48 13.85
CA GLY A 196 18.57 -11.25 13.66
C GLY A 196 19.08 -11.06 12.23
N LEU A 197 18.63 -11.90 11.30
CA LEU A 197 18.86 -11.73 9.88
C LEU A 197 17.91 -10.63 9.43
N ALA A 198 18.43 -9.42 9.23
CA ALA A 198 17.71 -8.42 8.44
C ALA A 198 17.45 -9.05 7.07
N SER A 199 16.23 -9.53 6.85
CA SER A 199 15.89 -10.27 5.63
C SER A 199 16.18 -9.36 4.44
N SER A 200 17.16 -9.74 3.60
CA SER A 200 17.43 -8.98 2.38
C SER A 200 16.20 -9.03 1.48
N LEU A 201 15.82 -7.88 0.93
CA LEU A 201 14.77 -7.78 -0.07
C LEU A 201 15.41 -8.06 -1.42
N VAL A 202 15.04 -9.18 -2.03
CA VAL A 202 15.54 -9.56 -3.36
C VAL A 202 14.61 -9.00 -4.43
N HIS A 203 15.14 -8.14 -5.30
CA HIS A 203 14.41 -7.64 -6.46
C HIS A 203 14.77 -8.43 -7.72
N ARG A 204 13.76 -8.80 -8.50
CA ARG A 204 13.91 -9.63 -9.70
C ARG A 204 13.43 -8.87 -10.93
N ALA A 205 14.11 -9.09 -12.05
CA ALA A 205 13.71 -8.60 -13.36
C ALA A 205 12.30 -9.10 -13.70
N PRO A 206 11.32 -8.22 -13.94
CA PRO A 206 9.93 -8.61 -14.19
C PRO A 206 9.75 -9.58 -15.37
N GLY A 207 10.50 -9.38 -16.45
CA GLY A 207 10.38 -10.18 -17.67
C GLY A 207 11.09 -11.54 -17.65
N THR A 208 12.06 -11.75 -16.74
CA THR A 208 12.90 -12.97 -16.73
C THR A 208 12.88 -13.73 -15.40
N GLY A 209 12.64 -13.03 -14.27
CA GLY A 209 12.72 -13.58 -12.91
C GLY A 209 14.15 -13.63 -12.33
N GLU A 210 15.14 -13.17 -13.09
CA GLU A 210 16.54 -13.08 -12.65
C GLU A 210 16.70 -12.07 -11.51
N VAL A 211 17.56 -12.36 -10.54
CA VAL A 211 17.87 -11.41 -9.47
C VAL A 211 18.66 -10.24 -10.06
N LEU A 212 18.14 -9.01 -9.89
CA LEU A 212 18.84 -7.81 -10.33
C LEU A 212 19.68 -7.21 -9.20
N PHE A 213 19.13 -7.17 -7.99
CA PHE A 213 19.82 -6.64 -6.81
C PHE A 213 19.14 -7.10 -5.53
N GLU A 214 19.89 -7.02 -4.43
CA GLU A 214 19.38 -7.20 -3.07
C GLU A 214 19.46 -5.88 -2.32
N LEU A 215 18.49 -5.64 -1.45
CA LEU A 215 18.46 -4.47 -0.57
C LEU A 215 18.41 -4.92 0.87
N THR A 216 19.24 -4.33 1.71
CA THR A 216 19.09 -4.42 3.15
C THR A 216 18.24 -3.23 3.61
N PRO A 217 17.07 -3.45 4.24
CA PRO A 217 16.32 -2.37 4.85
C PRO A 217 17.18 -1.61 5.86
N VAL A 218 17.07 -0.29 5.88
CA VAL A 218 17.79 0.51 6.88
C VAL A 218 17.31 0.14 8.30
N ALA A 219 18.26 -0.10 9.20
CA ALA A 219 17.96 -0.39 10.60
C ALA A 219 17.45 0.88 11.32
N ALA A 220 16.59 0.73 12.33
CA ALA A 220 15.98 1.85 13.04
C ALA A 220 17.01 2.88 13.60
N PRO A 221 18.14 2.48 14.23
CA PRO A 221 19.14 3.46 14.69
C PRO A 221 19.79 4.26 13.55
N ALA A 222 20.07 3.60 12.42
CA ALA A 222 20.65 4.26 11.25
C ALA A 222 19.64 5.21 10.58
N MET A 223 18.37 4.82 10.54
CA MET A 223 17.28 5.68 10.08
C MET A 223 17.17 6.95 10.93
N ALA A 224 17.17 6.81 12.26
CA ALA A 224 17.10 7.95 13.18
C ALA A 224 18.29 8.91 12.99
N SER A 225 19.51 8.38 12.80
CA SER A 225 20.69 9.21 12.49
C SER A 225 20.50 10.00 11.20
N ALA A 226 20.14 9.32 10.11
CA ALA A 226 19.96 9.95 8.81
C ALA A 226 18.86 11.02 8.80
N VAL A 227 17.76 10.78 9.53
CA VAL A 227 16.68 11.76 9.70
C VAL A 227 17.16 13.00 10.47
N ASN A 228 17.93 12.81 11.54
CA ASN A 228 18.49 13.92 12.32
C ASN A 228 19.52 14.74 11.54
N GLU A 229 20.39 14.07 10.77
CA GLU A 229 21.34 14.75 9.86
C GLU A 229 20.59 15.59 8.82
N THR A 230 19.51 15.05 8.23
CA THR A 230 18.66 15.79 7.29
C THR A 230 18.01 17.01 7.96
N ALA A 231 17.55 16.87 9.21
CA ALA A 231 16.97 17.96 9.99
C ALA A 231 17.99 19.08 10.30
N GLN A 232 19.28 18.74 10.46
CA GLN A 232 20.35 19.73 10.61
C GLN A 232 20.59 20.49 9.30
N VAL A 233 20.64 19.80 8.16
CA VAL A 233 20.78 20.41 6.83
C VAL A 233 19.63 21.38 6.51
N TRP A 234 18.43 21.12 7.03
CA TRP A 234 17.29 22.02 6.85
C TRP A 234 17.57 23.46 7.33
N GLN A 235 18.33 23.64 8.42
CA GLN A 235 18.63 24.97 8.96
C GLN A 235 19.42 25.84 7.98
N GLU A 236 20.31 25.24 7.19
CA GLU A 236 21.06 25.94 6.16
C GLU A 236 20.23 26.06 4.86
N TRP A 237 19.52 25.00 4.49
CA TRP A 237 18.72 24.95 3.26
C TRP A 237 17.63 26.02 3.20
N ARG A 238 16.95 26.28 4.32
CA ARG A 238 15.88 27.28 4.40
C ARG A 238 16.38 28.71 4.13
N GLU A 239 17.65 29.00 4.44
CA GLU A 239 18.29 30.31 4.26
C GLU A 239 18.80 30.54 2.83
N ILE A 240 18.94 29.47 2.02
CA ILE A 240 19.25 29.60 0.60
C ILE A 240 18.08 30.30 -0.08
N SER A 241 18.31 31.44 -0.74
CA SER A 241 17.23 32.19 -1.41
C SER A 241 16.38 31.31 -2.32
N GLN A 242 15.07 31.56 -2.35
CA GLN A 242 14.14 30.81 -3.20
C GLN A 242 14.56 30.81 -4.67
N ALA A 243 15.12 31.92 -5.17
CA ALA A 243 15.65 32.01 -6.53
C ALA A 243 16.82 31.05 -6.78
N ALA A 244 17.70 30.85 -5.79
CA ALA A 244 18.80 29.88 -5.91
C ALA A 244 18.29 28.43 -5.90
N ARG A 245 17.35 28.09 -5.00
CA ARG A 245 16.72 26.76 -4.98
C ARG A 245 16.05 26.43 -6.31
N ARG A 246 15.30 27.38 -6.89
CA ARG A 246 14.65 27.25 -8.20
C ARG A 246 15.62 27.08 -9.36
N ARG A 247 16.79 27.75 -9.33
CA ARG A 247 17.83 27.56 -10.36
C ARG A 247 18.40 26.14 -10.35
N MET A 248 18.59 25.54 -9.16
CA MET A 248 19.03 24.14 -9.07
C MET A 248 17.99 23.19 -9.69
N LEU A 249 16.70 23.48 -9.51
CA LEU A 249 15.62 22.70 -10.12
C LEU A 249 15.59 22.83 -11.65
N ASP A 250 15.87 24.00 -12.23
CA ASP A 250 16.01 24.12 -13.69
C ASP A 250 17.17 23.28 -14.23
N VAL A 251 18.33 23.32 -13.56
CA VAL A 251 19.48 22.49 -13.93
C VAL A 251 19.12 21.01 -13.86
N LEU A 252 18.36 20.59 -12.84
CA LEU A 252 17.86 19.22 -12.74
C LEU A 252 16.93 18.85 -13.92
N ALA A 253 16.00 19.74 -14.29
CA ALA A 253 15.10 19.50 -15.42
C ALA A 253 15.88 19.29 -16.73
N ASP A 254 16.93 20.08 -16.97
CA ASP A 254 17.77 19.93 -18.15
C ASP A 254 18.61 18.64 -18.11
N ARG A 255 19.14 18.26 -16.94
CA ARG A 255 19.85 16.99 -16.76
C ARG A 255 18.95 15.77 -17.01
N LEU A 256 17.68 15.82 -16.58
CA LEU A 256 16.72 14.75 -16.81
C LEU A 256 16.47 14.51 -18.30
N VAL A 257 16.39 15.57 -19.11
CA VAL A 257 16.25 15.44 -20.57
C VAL A 257 17.43 14.67 -21.17
N HIS A 258 18.65 14.95 -20.71
CA HIS A 258 19.85 14.23 -21.16
C HIS A 258 19.90 12.78 -20.63
N ALA A 259 19.43 12.54 -19.41
CA ALA A 259 19.40 11.21 -18.79
C ALA A 259 18.23 10.33 -19.26
N ALA A 260 17.30 10.86 -20.06
CA ALA A 260 16.07 10.17 -20.44
C ALA A 260 16.29 8.78 -21.09
N PRO A 261 17.24 8.57 -22.01
CA PRO A 261 17.51 7.24 -22.56
C PRO A 261 17.94 6.21 -21.52
N GLU A 262 18.82 6.60 -20.59
CA GLU A 262 19.31 5.69 -19.56
C GLU A 262 18.22 5.40 -18.53
N LEU A 263 17.48 6.40 -18.08
CA LEU A 263 16.36 6.21 -17.15
C LEU A 263 15.24 5.35 -17.77
N ALA A 264 14.90 5.56 -19.04
CA ALA A 264 13.90 4.73 -19.73
C ALA A 264 14.35 3.28 -19.81
N ARG A 265 15.61 3.03 -20.17
CA ARG A 265 16.19 1.68 -20.20
C ARG A 265 16.23 1.06 -18.80
N GLN A 266 16.60 1.81 -17.78
CA GLN A 266 16.63 1.35 -16.39
C GLN A 266 15.22 0.96 -15.91
N MET A 267 14.20 1.77 -16.22
CA MET A 267 12.80 1.44 -15.90
C MET A 267 12.29 0.20 -16.66
N ALA A 268 12.70 0.00 -17.92
CA ALA A 268 12.36 -1.21 -18.65
C ALA A 268 12.91 -2.47 -17.97
N ILE A 269 14.15 -2.42 -17.48
CA ILE A 269 14.81 -3.55 -16.82
C ILE A 269 14.28 -3.77 -15.41
N ASP A 270 14.28 -2.72 -14.58
CA ASP A 270 14.01 -2.85 -13.15
C ASP A 270 12.50 -3.04 -12.89
N ILE A 271 11.60 -2.40 -13.66
CA ILE A 271 10.16 -2.41 -13.38
C ILE A 271 9.29 -2.84 -14.58
N GLY A 272 9.89 -3.26 -15.69
CA GLY A 272 9.14 -3.76 -16.84
C GLY A 272 8.41 -2.67 -17.65
N LYS A 273 8.79 -1.41 -17.48
CA LYS A 273 8.15 -0.29 -18.19
C LYS A 273 8.65 -0.17 -19.63
N PRO A 274 7.78 -0.26 -20.65
CA PRO A 274 8.20 -0.08 -22.03
C PRO A 274 8.87 1.28 -22.27
N LEU A 275 9.90 1.31 -23.13
CA LEU A 275 10.75 2.48 -23.35
C LEU A 275 9.95 3.77 -23.61
N GLN A 276 8.93 3.72 -24.47
CA GLN A 276 8.10 4.91 -24.81
C GLN A 276 7.43 5.51 -23.57
N HIS A 277 6.93 4.66 -22.67
CA HIS A 277 6.34 5.11 -21.41
C HIS A 277 7.41 5.62 -20.44
N GLY A 278 8.63 5.07 -20.49
CA GLY A 278 9.78 5.58 -19.73
C GLY A 278 10.18 7.00 -20.18
N PHE A 279 10.32 7.22 -21.49
CA PHE A 279 10.58 8.55 -22.05
C PHE A 279 9.49 9.56 -21.70
N GLU A 280 8.22 9.14 -21.82
CA GLU A 280 7.08 9.97 -21.46
C GLU A 280 7.10 10.38 -19.98
N GLU A 281 7.50 9.48 -19.09
CA GLU A 281 7.63 9.77 -17.66
C GLU A 281 8.73 10.78 -17.37
N VAL A 282 9.93 10.59 -17.93
CA VAL A 282 11.06 11.51 -17.71
C VAL A 282 10.73 12.91 -18.25
N ARG A 283 10.09 12.98 -19.43
CA ARG A 283 9.61 14.25 -20.00
C ARG A 283 8.62 14.93 -19.05
N ARG A 284 7.61 14.21 -18.55
CA ARG A 284 6.64 14.75 -17.58
C ARG A 284 7.32 15.24 -16.30
N ALA A 285 8.31 14.52 -15.79
CA ALA A 285 9.05 14.95 -14.60
C ALA A 285 9.77 16.30 -14.83
N ALA A 286 10.44 16.45 -15.97
CA ALA A 286 11.10 17.70 -16.34
C ALA A 286 10.10 18.86 -16.52
N GLU A 287 8.93 18.59 -17.12
CA GLU A 287 7.86 19.59 -17.28
C GLU A 287 7.26 20.01 -15.93
N ASN A 288 7.03 19.04 -15.03
CA ASN A 288 6.54 19.32 -13.69
C ASN A 288 7.53 20.20 -12.90
N ILE A 289 8.84 19.89 -12.97
CA ILE A 289 9.86 20.71 -12.31
C ILE A 289 9.82 22.15 -12.81
N ARG A 290 9.66 22.36 -14.12
CA ARG A 290 9.52 23.71 -14.71
C ARG A 290 8.24 24.41 -14.27
N ASP A 291 7.14 23.68 -14.10
CA ASP A 291 5.90 24.23 -13.55
C ASP A 291 6.09 24.69 -12.09
N VAL A 292 6.71 23.84 -11.27
CA VAL A 292 7.06 24.14 -9.88
C VAL A 292 7.97 25.36 -9.80
N HIS A 293 9.02 25.43 -10.64
CA HIS A 293 9.89 26.59 -10.73
C HIS A 293 9.07 27.87 -10.93
N ARG A 294 8.14 27.86 -11.90
CA ARG A 294 7.33 29.02 -12.26
C ARG A 294 6.41 29.43 -11.12
N ARG A 295 5.73 28.48 -10.48
CA ARG A 295 4.76 28.74 -9.40
C ARG A 295 5.41 29.16 -8.10
N ALA A 296 6.54 28.53 -7.75
CA ALA A 296 7.28 28.87 -6.55
C ALA A 296 7.85 30.29 -6.58
N ALA A 297 7.88 30.97 -7.75
CA ALA A 297 8.32 32.37 -7.85
C ALA A 297 7.46 33.36 -7.07
N ASP A 298 6.21 33.00 -6.79
CA ASP A 298 5.30 33.81 -5.99
C ASP A 298 5.35 33.33 -4.52
N PRO A 299 5.79 34.17 -3.57
CA PRO A 299 5.84 33.81 -2.16
C PRO A 299 4.45 33.61 -1.53
N ARG A 300 3.36 33.95 -2.24
CA ARG A 300 1.96 33.72 -1.83
C ARG A 300 1.63 34.25 -0.43
N SER A 301 2.38 35.26 0.00
CA SER A 301 2.22 35.98 1.25
C SER A 301 1.52 37.30 0.95
N PHE A 302 0.50 37.64 1.71
CA PHE A 302 -0.41 38.74 1.40
C PHE A 302 -0.82 39.50 2.67
N ARG A 303 -1.19 40.77 2.51
CA ARG A 303 -1.70 41.60 3.60
C ARG A 303 -3.24 41.57 3.61
N GLU A 304 -3.79 41.46 4.80
CA GLU A 304 -5.20 41.61 5.11
C GLU A 304 -5.40 42.81 6.05
N GLN A 305 -6.66 43.24 6.27
CA GLN A 305 -6.97 44.35 7.17
C GLN A 305 -6.35 44.17 8.57
N GLY A 306 -6.28 42.92 9.05
CA GLY A 306 -5.77 42.57 10.38
C GLY A 306 -4.25 42.35 10.47
N GLY A 307 -3.50 42.31 9.36
CA GLY A 307 -2.06 42.02 9.41
C GLY A 307 -1.47 41.40 8.15
N LEU A 308 -0.29 40.80 8.28
CA LEU A 308 0.39 40.07 7.21
C LEU A 308 0.15 38.57 7.39
N VAL A 309 -0.28 37.89 6.33
CA VAL A 309 -0.29 36.43 6.24
C VAL A 309 0.93 36.01 5.43
N ARG A 310 1.87 35.31 6.06
CA ARG A 310 3.06 34.78 5.37
C ARG A 310 3.06 33.26 5.31
N ARG A 311 3.75 32.72 4.32
CA ARG A 311 4.01 31.27 4.19
C ARG A 311 5.43 30.94 4.60
N VAL A 312 5.58 29.89 5.39
CA VAL A 312 6.87 29.36 5.83
C VAL A 312 6.98 27.88 5.45
N PRO A 313 8.18 27.34 5.20
CA PRO A 313 8.36 25.91 4.94
C PRO A 313 7.79 25.05 6.09
N CYS A 314 7.35 23.83 5.78
CA CYS A 314 6.94 22.85 6.77
C CYS A 314 8.12 22.33 7.61
N GLY A 315 9.25 21.99 6.97
CA GLY A 315 10.43 21.44 7.63
C GLY A 315 10.99 20.19 6.93
N VAL A 316 11.07 19.08 7.64
CA VAL A 316 11.53 17.79 7.09
C VAL A 316 10.34 16.96 6.60
N ILE A 317 10.37 16.57 5.33
CA ILE A 317 9.29 15.81 4.68
C ILE A 317 9.68 14.35 4.54
N ALA A 318 8.88 13.43 5.10
CA ALA A 318 8.97 12.02 4.74
C ALA A 318 8.25 11.80 3.41
N LEU A 319 8.99 11.31 2.41
CA LEU A 319 8.52 11.10 1.05
C LEU A 319 8.55 9.61 0.73
N ILE A 320 7.38 9.01 0.48
CA ILE A 320 7.25 7.57 0.25
C ILE A 320 6.61 7.36 -1.13
N THR A 321 7.35 6.76 -2.06
CA THR A 321 6.94 6.63 -3.48
C THR A 321 6.71 5.19 -3.91
N PRO A 322 5.85 4.95 -4.93
CA PRO A 322 5.60 3.64 -5.49
C PRO A 322 6.70 3.28 -6.50
N TRP A 323 6.61 2.07 -7.05
CA TRP A 323 7.53 1.58 -8.07
C TRP A 323 7.12 1.92 -9.50
N ASN A 324 5.83 2.22 -9.74
CA ASN A 324 5.28 2.22 -11.09
C ASN A 324 5.56 3.49 -11.89
N ASN A 325 5.69 4.66 -11.25
CA ASN A 325 6.22 5.88 -11.86
C ASN A 325 7.30 6.47 -10.94
N PRO A 326 8.50 5.85 -10.90
CA PRO A 326 9.53 6.14 -9.91
C PRO A 326 10.26 7.46 -10.17
N VAL A 327 10.13 8.06 -11.36
CA VAL A 327 10.73 9.34 -11.72
C VAL A 327 9.73 10.47 -11.54
N ALA A 328 8.58 10.39 -12.20
CA ALA A 328 7.61 11.49 -12.20
C ALA A 328 6.97 11.72 -10.83
N ILE A 329 6.59 10.66 -10.09
CA ILE A 329 5.98 10.81 -8.76
C ILE A 329 7.03 11.27 -7.74
N ALA A 330 8.26 10.75 -7.81
CA ALA A 330 9.31 11.17 -6.89
C ALA A 330 9.66 12.65 -7.09
N LEU A 331 9.93 13.06 -8.33
CA LEU A 331 10.30 14.45 -8.62
C LEU A 331 9.13 15.42 -8.51
N GLY A 332 7.91 14.97 -8.78
CA GLY A 332 6.67 15.71 -8.53
C GLY A 332 6.47 16.10 -7.06
N LYS A 333 7.11 15.37 -6.15
CA LYS A 333 7.08 15.64 -4.70
C LYS A 333 8.36 16.30 -4.20
N ILE A 334 9.53 15.89 -4.69
CA ILE A 334 10.83 16.44 -4.29
C ILE A 334 10.97 17.90 -4.76
N ALA A 335 10.63 18.18 -6.01
CA ALA A 335 10.80 19.51 -6.58
C ALA A 335 10.02 20.59 -5.80
N PRO A 336 8.71 20.45 -5.52
CA PRO A 336 8.00 21.44 -4.72
C PRO A 336 8.48 21.48 -3.27
N ALA A 337 8.82 20.34 -2.65
CA ALA A 337 9.38 20.32 -1.29
C ALA A 337 10.64 21.21 -1.21
N LEU A 338 11.60 21.00 -2.12
CA LEU A 338 12.82 21.78 -2.21
C LEU A 338 12.55 23.24 -2.56
N ALA A 339 11.70 23.53 -3.56
CA ALA A 339 11.39 24.90 -3.98
C ALA A 339 10.84 25.74 -2.81
N TYR A 340 9.94 25.16 -2.02
CA TYR A 340 9.34 25.80 -0.84
C TYR A 340 10.20 25.72 0.43
N GLY A 341 11.48 25.33 0.34
CA GLY A 341 12.44 25.44 1.44
C GLY A 341 12.39 24.29 2.46
N ASN A 342 11.84 23.14 2.07
CA ASN A 342 11.85 21.92 2.87
C ASN A 342 13.01 21.00 2.46
N VAL A 343 13.37 20.07 3.34
CA VAL A 343 14.28 18.95 3.04
C VAL A 343 13.49 17.64 3.04
N VAL A 344 14.06 16.59 2.45
CA VAL A 344 13.34 15.34 2.18
C VAL A 344 14.10 14.14 2.74
N VAL A 345 13.38 13.26 3.43
CA VAL A 345 13.81 11.87 3.68
C VAL A 345 12.95 10.96 2.82
N TRP A 346 13.57 10.40 1.79
CA TRP A 346 12.92 9.65 0.71
C TRP A 346 13.08 8.14 0.89
N LYS A 347 11.94 7.44 0.93
CA LYS A 347 11.84 5.98 1.02
C LYS A 347 11.10 5.43 -0.21
N PRO A 348 11.78 5.07 -1.30
CA PRO A 348 11.14 4.53 -2.50
C PRO A 348 10.66 3.09 -2.29
N ALA A 349 9.68 2.63 -3.08
CA ALA A 349 9.38 1.21 -3.17
C ALA A 349 10.66 0.41 -3.49
N PRO A 350 10.87 -0.78 -2.89
CA PRO A 350 12.09 -1.57 -3.08
C PRO A 350 12.51 -1.74 -4.54
N ALA A 351 11.56 -2.07 -5.42
CA ALA A 351 11.78 -2.25 -6.85
C ALA A 351 12.29 -1.00 -7.60
N ALA A 352 12.10 0.20 -7.06
CA ALA A 352 12.53 1.46 -7.67
C ALA A 352 13.82 2.02 -7.05
N THR A 353 14.49 1.30 -6.15
CA THR A 353 15.60 1.84 -5.36
C THR A 353 16.80 2.24 -6.22
N ARG A 354 17.17 1.44 -7.23
CA ARG A 354 18.26 1.80 -8.16
C ARG A 354 17.95 3.05 -8.99
N ILE A 355 16.69 3.22 -9.41
CA ILE A 355 16.25 4.42 -10.14
C ILE A 355 16.31 5.63 -9.21
N ALA A 356 15.88 5.47 -7.95
CA ALA A 356 15.98 6.51 -6.95
C ALA A 356 17.43 6.95 -6.66
N GLN A 357 18.38 6.01 -6.66
CA GLN A 357 19.81 6.32 -6.57
C GLN A 357 20.29 7.15 -7.76
N THR A 358 19.89 6.79 -8.99
CA THR A 358 20.20 7.60 -10.19
C THR A 358 19.66 9.03 -10.05
N LEU A 359 18.41 9.19 -9.58
CA LEU A 359 17.80 10.51 -9.39
C LEU A 359 18.49 11.32 -8.28
N LEU A 360 18.93 10.67 -7.20
CA LEU A 360 19.72 11.32 -6.14
C LEU A 360 21.05 11.87 -6.69
N SER A 361 21.74 11.10 -7.54
CA SER A 361 22.96 11.59 -8.22
C SER A 361 22.67 12.82 -9.08
N LEU A 362 21.58 12.81 -9.86
CA LEU A 362 21.19 13.98 -10.68
C LEU A 362 20.85 15.21 -9.83
N LEU A 363 20.23 15.04 -8.67
CA LEU A 363 19.97 16.14 -7.71
C LEU A 363 21.28 16.75 -7.21
N LEU A 364 22.25 15.92 -6.81
CA LEU A 364 23.57 16.37 -6.36
C LEU A 364 24.32 17.11 -7.47
N GLU A 365 24.31 16.57 -8.70
CA GLU A 365 24.91 17.20 -9.87
C GLU A 365 24.23 18.52 -10.28
N ALA A 366 22.96 18.70 -9.91
CA ALA A 366 22.22 19.96 -10.10
C ALA A 366 22.53 21.00 -9.01
N GLY A 367 23.37 20.66 -8.02
CA GLY A 367 23.80 21.55 -6.95
C GLY A 367 22.92 21.50 -5.71
N VAL A 368 22.00 20.55 -5.59
CA VAL A 368 21.27 20.31 -4.34
C VAL A 368 22.27 19.85 -3.28
N PRO A 369 22.33 20.49 -2.10
CA PRO A 369 23.28 20.12 -1.05
C PRO A 369 23.11 18.68 -0.59
N HIS A 370 24.22 18.04 -0.25
CA HIS A 370 24.21 16.72 0.35
C HIS A 370 23.35 16.72 1.62
N GLY A 371 22.47 15.73 1.77
CA GLY A 371 21.55 15.62 2.90
C GLY A 371 20.27 16.45 2.79
N ALA A 372 20.12 17.36 1.82
CA ALA A 372 18.83 18.02 1.58
C ALA A 372 17.77 17.05 1.03
N VAL A 373 18.24 15.98 0.36
CA VAL A 373 17.46 14.78 0.03
C VAL A 373 18.24 13.57 0.52
N CYS A 374 17.72 12.86 1.52
CA CYS A 374 18.31 11.63 2.05
C CYS A 374 17.52 10.43 1.54
N LEU A 375 18.17 9.45 0.93
CA LEU A 375 17.53 8.24 0.41
C LEU A 375 17.70 7.07 1.38
N LEU A 376 16.58 6.47 1.80
CA LEU A 376 16.56 5.33 2.72
C LEU A 376 15.92 4.09 2.07
N PRO A 377 16.67 2.99 1.85
CA PRO A 377 16.11 1.75 1.35
C PRO A 377 15.30 1.04 2.44
N GLY A 378 14.23 0.36 2.02
CA GLY A 378 13.46 -0.48 2.93
C GLY A 378 12.08 -0.84 2.38
N ASP A 379 11.34 -1.62 3.13
CA ASP A 379 9.99 -2.07 2.80
C ASP A 379 8.92 -1.19 3.47
N HIS A 380 7.73 -1.74 3.68
CA HIS A 380 6.64 -1.08 4.38
C HIS A 380 6.94 -0.80 5.87
N ARG A 381 7.74 -1.65 6.55
CA ARG A 381 8.11 -1.46 7.95
C ARG A 381 8.97 -0.22 8.10
N ALA A 382 9.97 -0.09 7.22
CA ALA A 382 10.82 1.10 7.16
C ALA A 382 10.01 2.39 6.89
N ALA A 383 8.95 2.32 6.08
CA ALA A 383 8.07 3.48 5.85
C ALA A 383 7.34 3.92 7.12
N LEU A 384 6.77 2.97 7.88
CA LEU A 384 6.06 3.27 9.13
C LEU A 384 7.01 3.76 10.23
N GLU A 385 8.23 3.20 10.29
CA GLU A 385 9.28 3.64 11.21
C GLU A 385 9.76 5.07 10.89
N LEU A 386 9.93 5.39 9.60
CA LEU A 386 10.28 6.73 9.15
C LEU A 386 9.21 7.75 9.55
N ILE A 387 7.94 7.41 9.33
CA ILE A 387 6.81 8.27 9.74
C ILE A 387 6.77 8.45 11.26
N ALA A 388 7.29 7.51 12.04
CA ALA A 388 7.30 7.61 13.50
C ALA A 388 8.38 8.56 14.06
N GLN A 389 9.38 8.96 13.26
CA GLN A 389 10.51 9.79 13.73
C GLN A 389 10.09 11.22 14.07
N ASP A 390 10.42 11.68 15.28
CA ASP A 390 9.99 12.99 15.82
C ASP A 390 10.34 14.18 14.94
N SER A 391 11.47 14.12 14.23
CA SER A 391 11.95 15.19 13.36
C SER A 391 11.20 15.30 12.01
N ILE A 392 10.25 14.41 11.70
CA ILE A 392 9.42 14.51 10.49
C ILE A 392 8.24 15.47 10.74
N ASP A 393 8.12 16.48 9.88
CA ASP A 393 7.15 17.58 9.97
C ASP A 393 5.90 17.40 9.10
N ALA A 394 5.99 16.61 8.04
CA ALA A 394 4.89 16.24 7.15
C ALA A 394 5.24 14.97 6.35
N VAL A 395 4.21 14.30 5.85
CA VAL A 395 4.36 13.05 5.08
C VAL A 395 3.67 13.20 3.74
N THR A 396 4.37 12.88 2.66
CA THR A 396 3.77 12.73 1.33
C THR A 396 3.94 11.29 0.86
N PHE A 397 2.83 10.66 0.49
CA PHE A 397 2.75 9.23 0.22
C PHE A 397 2.06 8.97 -1.11
N THR A 398 2.58 8.02 -1.88
CA THR A 398 1.81 7.45 -3.00
C THR A 398 1.91 5.94 -2.98
N GLY A 399 0.76 5.26 -3.05
CA GLY A 399 0.71 3.81 -2.98
C GLY A 399 -0.69 3.23 -2.96
N SER A 400 -0.83 2.01 -2.44
CA SER A 400 -2.14 1.36 -2.38
C SER A 400 -3.03 1.96 -1.30
N ARG A 401 -4.34 1.82 -1.48
CA ARG A 401 -5.35 2.17 -0.47
C ARG A 401 -5.04 1.63 0.92
N SER A 402 -4.70 0.33 1.03
CA SER A 402 -4.40 -0.31 2.31
C SER A 402 -3.17 0.27 3.00
N ALA A 403 -2.14 0.62 2.22
CA ALA A 403 -0.97 1.30 2.74
C ALA A 403 -1.29 2.75 3.15
N GLY A 404 -2.18 3.44 2.40
CA GLY A 404 -2.69 4.76 2.75
C GLY A 404 -3.34 4.81 4.13
N TYR A 405 -4.18 3.83 4.47
CA TYR A 405 -4.76 3.73 5.83
C TYR A 405 -3.66 3.60 6.90
N ALA A 406 -2.70 2.70 6.71
CA ALA A 406 -1.60 2.51 7.66
C ALA A 406 -0.76 3.80 7.84
N VAL A 407 -0.49 4.52 6.75
CA VAL A 407 0.22 5.81 6.80
C VAL A 407 -0.62 6.88 7.51
N GLN A 408 -1.91 6.99 7.19
CA GLN A 408 -2.84 7.93 7.83
C GLN A 408 -2.92 7.70 9.34
N GLU A 409 -3.02 6.45 9.79
CA GLU A 409 -3.04 6.11 11.22
C GLU A 409 -1.76 6.54 11.93
N ARG A 410 -0.59 6.31 11.32
CA ARG A 410 0.69 6.76 11.87
C ARG A 410 0.78 8.28 11.90
N CYS A 411 0.35 8.96 10.84
CA CYS A 411 0.35 10.41 10.78
C CYS A 411 -0.58 11.02 11.84
N ALA A 412 -1.78 10.46 12.00
CA ALA A 412 -2.77 10.92 12.98
C ALA A 412 -2.26 10.81 14.42
N ARG A 413 -1.53 9.73 14.77
CA ARG A 413 -0.92 9.58 16.09
C ARG A 413 0.11 10.66 16.42
N ARG A 414 0.76 11.23 15.40
CA ARG A 414 1.77 12.29 15.53
C ARG A 414 1.25 13.68 15.19
N LEU A 415 0.00 13.79 14.74
CA LEU A 415 -0.60 15.03 14.21
C LEU A 415 0.22 15.66 13.08
N VAL A 416 0.92 14.84 12.28
CA VAL A 416 1.68 15.32 11.13
C VAL A 416 0.76 15.39 9.90
N PRO A 417 0.83 16.47 9.08
CA PRO A 417 0.08 16.57 7.84
C PRO A 417 0.41 15.43 6.89
N LEU A 418 -0.62 14.92 6.20
CA LEU A 418 -0.49 13.91 5.16
C LEU A 418 -1.04 14.43 3.84
N GLN A 419 -0.26 14.29 2.77
CA GLN A 419 -0.71 14.30 1.39
C GLN A 419 -0.53 12.90 0.82
N ALA A 420 -1.62 12.22 0.48
CA ALA A 420 -1.60 10.85 0.02
C ALA A 420 -2.35 10.70 -1.30
N GLU A 421 -1.68 10.14 -2.31
CA GLU A 421 -2.30 9.70 -3.57
C GLU A 421 -2.42 8.18 -3.59
N LEU A 422 -3.64 7.68 -3.73
CA LEU A 422 -3.96 6.27 -3.51
C LEU A 422 -4.52 5.60 -4.78
N SER A 423 -4.92 4.34 -4.62
CA SER A 423 -5.50 3.47 -5.65
C SER A 423 -6.61 4.12 -6.48
N GLY A 424 -6.68 3.75 -7.77
CA GLY A 424 -7.71 4.19 -8.70
C GLY A 424 -8.47 3.02 -9.34
N ASN A 425 -9.81 3.12 -9.39
CA ASN A 425 -10.66 2.21 -10.15
C ASN A 425 -11.47 2.98 -11.20
N ASN A 426 -10.72 3.53 -12.15
CA ASN A 426 -11.15 4.57 -13.07
C ASN A 426 -12.07 4.02 -14.16
N ALA A 427 -13.13 4.77 -14.46
CA ALA A 427 -14.11 4.42 -15.48
C ALA A 427 -14.08 5.39 -16.65
N ALA A 428 -14.18 4.86 -17.87
CA ALA A 428 -14.57 5.63 -19.05
C ALA A 428 -16.02 5.30 -19.41
N ILE A 429 -16.88 6.32 -19.44
CA ILE A 429 -18.23 6.22 -20.01
C ILE A 429 -18.10 6.51 -21.50
N VAL A 430 -18.55 5.60 -22.36
CA VAL A 430 -18.61 5.83 -23.81
C VAL A 430 -20.06 5.95 -24.22
N TRP A 431 -20.49 7.18 -24.52
CA TRP A 431 -21.88 7.55 -24.77
C TRP A 431 -22.01 8.40 -26.02
N THR A 432 -21.85 7.76 -27.17
CA THR A 432 -21.96 8.38 -28.49
C THR A 432 -22.87 7.53 -29.36
N ASP A 433 -23.58 8.16 -30.30
CA ASP A 433 -24.35 7.49 -31.35
C ASP A 433 -23.47 7.13 -32.57
N GLY A 434 -22.25 7.67 -32.61
CA GLY A 434 -21.29 7.46 -33.69
C GLY A 434 -20.42 6.21 -33.55
N ASP A 435 -19.32 6.24 -34.28
CA ASP A 435 -18.28 5.20 -34.29
C ASP A 435 -17.60 5.06 -32.91
N LEU A 436 -17.53 3.84 -32.40
CA LEU A 436 -16.90 3.50 -31.13
C LEU A 436 -15.39 3.26 -31.26
N SER A 437 -14.86 3.04 -32.46
CA SER A 437 -13.45 2.70 -32.68
C SER A 437 -12.47 3.71 -32.05
N PRO A 438 -12.65 5.05 -32.17
CA PRO A 438 -11.72 6.00 -31.57
C PRO A 438 -11.70 5.93 -30.04
N ALA A 439 -12.88 5.82 -29.41
CA ALA A 439 -13.00 5.67 -27.96
C ALA A 439 -12.41 4.34 -27.49
N ALA A 440 -12.66 3.25 -28.22
CA ALA A 440 -12.12 1.93 -27.92
C ALA A 440 -10.58 1.92 -27.97
N LEU A 441 -9.96 2.62 -28.93
CA LEU A 441 -8.51 2.75 -29.02
C LEU A 441 -7.90 3.48 -27.83
N GLU A 442 -8.45 4.64 -27.46
CA GLU A 442 -7.97 5.39 -26.29
C GLU A 442 -8.16 4.62 -24.98
N VAL A 443 -9.29 3.93 -24.83
CA VAL A 443 -9.55 3.07 -23.68
C VAL A 443 -8.60 1.88 -23.65
N ALA A 444 -8.31 1.23 -24.78
CA ALA A 444 -7.35 0.11 -24.86
C ALA A 444 -5.94 0.55 -24.46
N ARG A 445 -5.44 1.67 -25.02
CA ARG A 445 -4.13 2.25 -24.64
C ARG A 445 -4.06 2.56 -23.15
N GLY A 446 -5.12 3.16 -22.61
CA GLY A 446 -5.21 3.51 -21.20
C GLY A 446 -5.32 2.31 -20.25
N ALA A 447 -5.90 1.20 -20.71
CA ALA A 447 -6.10 0.00 -19.90
C ALA A 447 -4.89 -0.93 -19.92
N PHE A 448 -4.25 -1.09 -21.08
CA PHE A 448 -3.25 -2.13 -21.30
C PHE A 448 -1.82 -1.59 -21.39
N GLY A 449 -1.63 -0.33 -21.79
CA GLY A 449 -0.31 0.29 -21.85
C GLY A 449 0.43 0.19 -20.50
N PHE A 450 1.72 -0.14 -20.55
CA PHE A 450 2.53 -0.47 -19.37
C PHE A 450 1.88 -1.56 -18.48
N ALA A 451 1.32 -2.59 -19.11
CA ALA A 451 0.57 -3.68 -18.46
C ALA A 451 -0.54 -3.18 -17.53
N GLY A 452 -1.14 -2.02 -17.85
CA GLY A 452 -2.14 -1.38 -17.00
C GLY A 452 -1.62 -0.95 -15.62
N GLN A 453 -0.32 -0.88 -15.38
CA GLN A 453 0.25 -0.64 -14.04
C GLN A 453 0.31 0.86 -13.67
N ARG A 454 -0.78 1.60 -13.92
CA ARG A 454 -0.93 3.02 -13.61
C ARG A 454 -2.13 3.22 -12.68
N CYS A 455 -2.00 4.10 -11.67
CA CYS A 455 -3.15 4.45 -10.82
C CYS A 455 -4.31 5.05 -11.64
N THR A 456 -4.01 5.77 -12.72
CA THR A 456 -4.97 6.40 -13.64
C THR A 456 -5.44 5.50 -14.79
N ALA A 457 -4.95 4.25 -14.90
CA ALA A 457 -5.32 3.37 -16.01
C ALA A 457 -6.83 3.13 -16.06
N ASN A 458 -7.35 2.95 -17.28
CA ASN A 458 -8.74 2.56 -17.48
C ASN A 458 -8.94 1.16 -16.88
N ARG A 459 -9.79 1.05 -15.85
CA ARG A 459 -10.15 -0.24 -15.23
C ARG A 459 -11.51 -0.71 -15.67
N ARG A 460 -12.39 0.26 -15.95
CA ARG A 460 -13.76 0.01 -16.35
C ARG A 460 -14.12 0.83 -17.58
N ALA A 461 -14.94 0.26 -18.45
CA ALA A 461 -15.61 0.94 -19.54
C ALA A 461 -17.11 0.72 -19.39
N ILE A 462 -17.88 1.80 -19.42
CA ILE A 462 -19.33 1.78 -19.23
C ILE A 462 -19.96 2.26 -20.53
N VAL A 463 -20.81 1.45 -21.14
CA VAL A 463 -21.43 1.72 -22.44
C VAL A 463 -22.93 1.44 -22.38
N PRO A 464 -23.76 1.94 -23.31
CA PRO A 464 -25.16 1.52 -23.39
C PRO A 464 -25.25 -0.01 -23.47
N ALA A 465 -26.18 -0.61 -22.72
CA ALA A 465 -26.32 -2.07 -22.64
C ALA A 465 -26.47 -2.73 -24.04
N SER A 466 -27.12 -2.02 -24.97
CA SER A 466 -27.27 -2.44 -26.37
C SER A 466 -25.97 -2.43 -27.19
N ARG A 467 -24.93 -1.69 -26.76
CA ARG A 467 -23.65 -1.54 -27.46
C ARG A 467 -22.48 -2.27 -26.80
N VAL A 468 -22.71 -3.06 -25.74
CA VAL A 468 -21.65 -3.83 -25.05
C VAL A 468 -20.90 -4.75 -26.02
N GLU A 469 -21.61 -5.44 -26.91
CA GLU A 469 -20.98 -6.35 -27.88
C GLU A 469 -20.11 -5.63 -28.90
N GLU A 470 -20.65 -4.55 -29.47
CA GLU A 470 -19.97 -3.72 -30.45
C GLU A 470 -18.71 -3.09 -29.83
N PHE A 471 -18.83 -2.50 -28.64
CA PHE A 471 -17.70 -1.89 -27.96
C PHE A 471 -16.62 -2.91 -27.61
N ALA A 472 -17.00 -4.09 -27.10
CA ALA A 472 -16.03 -5.14 -26.78
C ALA A 472 -15.30 -5.67 -28.03
N HIS A 473 -15.97 -5.71 -29.18
CA HIS A 473 -15.34 -6.05 -30.45
C HIS A 473 -14.29 -5.01 -30.86
N GLU A 474 -14.65 -3.72 -30.85
CA GLU A 474 -13.73 -2.63 -31.17
C GLU A 474 -12.56 -2.55 -30.18
N LEU A 475 -12.83 -2.77 -28.90
CA LEU A 475 -11.82 -2.80 -27.85
C LEU A 475 -10.85 -3.97 -28.02
N LYS A 476 -11.34 -5.15 -28.40
CA LYS A 476 -10.48 -6.30 -28.75
C LYS A 476 -9.61 -5.97 -29.95
N ARG A 477 -10.18 -5.40 -31.02
CA ARG A 477 -9.44 -5.00 -32.22
C ARG A 477 -8.35 -3.99 -31.89
N ALA A 478 -8.66 -2.98 -31.09
CA ALA A 478 -7.70 -1.97 -30.66
C ALA A 478 -6.61 -2.54 -29.73
N GLY A 479 -6.98 -3.38 -28.77
CA GLY A 479 -6.02 -4.00 -27.85
C GLY A 479 -5.04 -4.94 -28.57
N GLU A 480 -5.49 -5.67 -29.59
CA GLU A 480 -4.61 -6.52 -30.43
C GLU A 480 -3.59 -5.73 -31.25
N GLN A 481 -3.79 -4.42 -31.46
CA GLN A 481 -2.84 -3.54 -32.16
C GLN A 481 -1.68 -3.10 -31.26
N LEU A 482 -1.83 -3.17 -29.93
CA LEU A 482 -0.79 -2.78 -28.99
C LEU A 482 0.25 -3.89 -28.90
N ALA A 483 1.52 -3.59 -29.16
CA ALA A 483 2.55 -4.63 -29.13
C ALA A 483 2.86 -5.08 -27.70
N TRP A 484 2.71 -6.38 -27.43
CA TRP A 484 2.96 -7.01 -26.12
C TRP A 484 4.23 -7.84 -26.07
N GLY A 485 5.30 -7.38 -25.43
CA GLY A 485 6.59 -8.10 -25.45
C GLY A 485 7.69 -7.47 -24.60
N ASP A 486 8.94 -7.66 -25.02
CA ASP A 486 10.13 -7.13 -24.33
C ASP A 486 10.03 -5.61 -24.16
N PRO A 487 10.04 -5.07 -22.92
CA PRO A 487 9.94 -3.62 -22.70
C PRO A 487 11.12 -2.82 -23.27
N LEU A 488 12.23 -3.47 -23.66
CA LEU A 488 13.37 -2.84 -24.34
C LEU A 488 13.18 -2.69 -25.86
N ASP A 489 12.17 -3.34 -26.45
CA ASP A 489 11.81 -3.12 -27.85
C ASP A 489 11.04 -1.78 -27.97
N PRO A 490 11.51 -0.82 -28.79
CA PRO A 490 10.87 0.49 -28.93
C PRO A 490 9.45 0.45 -29.50
N ALA A 491 9.03 -0.65 -30.13
CA ALA A 491 7.68 -0.85 -30.63
C ALA A 491 6.70 -1.36 -29.57
N VAL A 492 7.20 -1.90 -28.44
CA VAL A 492 6.36 -2.51 -27.40
C VAL A 492 5.65 -1.44 -26.56
N GLU A 493 4.36 -1.69 -26.30
CA GLU A 493 3.50 -0.83 -25.47
C GLU A 493 3.02 -1.56 -24.20
N ILE A 494 3.01 -2.90 -24.22
CA ILE A 494 2.60 -3.74 -23.09
C ILE A 494 3.79 -4.61 -22.67
N GLY A 495 4.32 -4.34 -21.48
CA GLY A 495 5.42 -5.10 -20.86
C GLY A 495 4.94 -6.19 -19.90
N PRO A 496 5.83 -6.74 -19.05
CA PRO A 496 5.46 -7.65 -17.97
C PRO A 496 4.82 -6.90 -16.78
N MET A 497 4.13 -7.64 -15.93
CA MET A 497 3.75 -7.19 -14.58
C MET A 497 4.99 -7.07 -13.70
N ILE A 498 4.97 -6.24 -12.65
CA ILE A 498 6.12 -6.00 -11.77
C ILE A 498 6.70 -7.27 -11.14
N ASN A 499 5.86 -8.24 -10.80
CA ASN A 499 6.26 -9.52 -10.23
C ASN A 499 5.19 -10.61 -10.43
N THR A 500 5.58 -11.86 -10.18
CA THR A 500 4.72 -13.03 -10.36
C THR A 500 3.56 -13.04 -9.39
N GLU A 501 3.75 -12.54 -8.17
CA GLU A 501 2.73 -12.49 -7.13
C GLU A 501 1.55 -11.59 -7.56
N GLN A 502 1.84 -10.43 -8.16
CA GLN A 502 0.82 -9.50 -8.66
C GLN A 502 0.07 -10.10 -9.86
N ARG A 503 0.79 -10.75 -10.79
CA ARG A 503 0.18 -11.48 -11.92
C ARG A 503 -0.78 -12.57 -11.42
N ASP A 504 -0.30 -13.41 -10.50
CA ASP A 504 -1.03 -14.57 -10.02
C ASP A 504 -2.26 -14.15 -9.22
N ARG A 505 -2.16 -13.07 -8.43
CA ARG A 505 -3.30 -12.47 -7.73
C ARG A 505 -4.37 -11.96 -8.68
N ALA A 506 -3.98 -11.24 -9.73
CA ALA A 506 -4.93 -10.74 -10.73
C ALA A 506 -5.61 -11.89 -11.49
N THR A 507 -4.84 -12.91 -11.87
CA THR A 507 -5.35 -14.12 -12.54
C THR A 507 -6.33 -14.88 -11.63
N ALA A 508 -5.98 -15.09 -10.37
CA ALA A 508 -6.84 -15.76 -9.40
C ALA A 508 -8.16 -15.02 -9.17
N LEU A 509 -8.15 -13.68 -9.18
CA LEU A 509 -9.37 -12.88 -9.03
C LEU A 509 -10.32 -13.08 -10.21
N ILE A 510 -9.79 -13.06 -11.45
CA ILE A 510 -10.58 -13.32 -12.66
C ILE A 510 -11.24 -14.70 -12.59
N GLU A 511 -10.48 -15.73 -12.21
CA GLU A 511 -11.01 -17.09 -12.10
C GLU A 511 -12.05 -17.22 -10.98
N SER A 512 -11.84 -16.56 -9.84
CA SER A 512 -12.77 -16.62 -8.71
C SER A 512 -14.16 -16.03 -9.02
N GLU A 513 -14.21 -15.03 -9.91
CA GLU A 513 -15.44 -14.33 -10.28
C GLU A 513 -16.03 -14.86 -11.61
N ARG A 514 -15.47 -15.93 -12.18
CA ARG A 514 -15.81 -16.41 -13.53
C ARG A 514 -17.30 -16.73 -13.72
N ALA A 515 -17.98 -17.21 -12.68
CA ALA A 515 -19.42 -17.49 -12.72
C ALA A 515 -20.30 -16.23 -12.84
N ARG A 516 -19.78 -15.05 -12.48
CA ARG A 516 -20.47 -13.75 -12.58
C ARG A 516 -20.17 -13.02 -13.89
N VAL A 517 -19.22 -13.52 -14.67
CA VAL A 517 -18.74 -12.89 -15.90
C VAL A 517 -19.47 -13.45 -17.11
N ARG A 518 -19.94 -12.56 -17.99
CA ARG A 518 -20.64 -12.93 -19.23
C ARG A 518 -19.67 -13.41 -20.31
N ARG A 519 -18.52 -12.73 -20.43
CA ARG A 519 -17.48 -13.05 -21.42
C ARG A 519 -16.10 -12.61 -20.93
N ILE A 520 -15.10 -13.41 -21.24
CA ILE A 520 -13.68 -13.08 -21.05
C ILE A 520 -12.99 -13.22 -22.41
N GLU A 521 -12.29 -12.17 -22.83
CA GLU A 521 -11.46 -12.15 -24.04
C GLU A 521 -10.00 -11.94 -23.64
N TYR A 522 -9.16 -12.93 -23.92
CA TYR A 522 -7.71 -12.82 -23.77
C TYR A 522 -7.11 -12.36 -25.10
N LEU A 523 -6.29 -11.31 -25.05
CA LEU A 523 -5.66 -10.76 -26.25
C LEU A 523 -4.33 -11.47 -26.54
N HIS A 524 -3.86 -11.37 -27.79
CA HIS A 524 -2.57 -11.88 -28.24
C HIS A 524 -2.39 -13.40 -28.07
N ALA A 525 -3.45 -14.17 -28.35
CA ALA A 525 -3.48 -15.63 -28.15
C ALA A 525 -2.32 -16.40 -28.82
N ALA A 526 -1.80 -15.91 -29.95
CA ALA A 526 -0.64 -16.51 -30.61
C ALA A 526 0.65 -16.29 -29.80
N ARG A 527 0.91 -15.04 -29.38
CA ARG A 527 2.10 -14.68 -28.59
C ARG A 527 2.10 -15.31 -27.21
N ALA A 528 0.93 -15.48 -26.61
CA ALA A 528 0.74 -16.14 -25.33
C ALA A 528 1.30 -17.57 -25.26
N ARG A 529 1.52 -18.21 -26.41
CA ARG A 529 2.08 -19.57 -26.51
C ARG A 529 3.60 -19.59 -26.67
N GLU A 530 4.22 -18.44 -26.90
CA GLU A 530 5.66 -18.32 -27.11
C GLU A 530 6.43 -18.60 -25.79
N PRO A 531 7.65 -19.17 -25.85
CA PRO A 531 8.37 -19.62 -24.66
C PRO A 531 8.69 -18.53 -23.62
N TRP A 532 8.89 -17.28 -24.03
CA TRP A 532 9.26 -16.17 -23.13
C TRP A 532 8.15 -15.84 -22.13
N THR A 533 6.88 -16.06 -22.49
CA THR A 533 5.72 -15.80 -21.62
C THR A 533 5.70 -16.66 -20.36
N ARG A 534 6.45 -17.78 -20.35
CA ARG A 534 6.55 -18.70 -19.21
C ARG A 534 7.59 -18.28 -18.17
N ARG A 535 8.41 -17.27 -18.48
CA ARG A 535 9.52 -16.80 -17.63
C ARG A 535 9.16 -15.43 -17.06
N GLY A 536 9.31 -15.20 -15.75
CA GLY A 536 8.90 -13.94 -15.14
C GLY A 536 7.38 -13.74 -15.09
N ALA A 537 6.96 -12.48 -15.10
CA ALA A 537 5.64 -12.02 -14.68
C ALA A 537 4.76 -11.54 -15.86
N TRP A 538 4.72 -12.28 -16.96
CA TRP A 538 3.89 -11.91 -18.10
C TRP A 538 2.41 -12.20 -17.87
N MET A 539 1.55 -11.21 -18.10
CA MET A 539 0.10 -11.34 -18.08
C MET A 539 -0.45 -10.92 -19.44
N GLN A 540 -1.30 -11.77 -20.04
CA GLN A 540 -2.06 -11.39 -21.23
C GLN A 540 -3.02 -10.25 -20.87
N PRO A 541 -3.19 -9.24 -21.72
CA PRO A 541 -4.29 -8.29 -21.58
C PRO A 541 -5.65 -9.01 -21.64
N VAL A 542 -6.57 -8.63 -20.76
CA VAL A 542 -7.87 -9.28 -20.61
C VAL A 542 -9.00 -8.26 -20.64
N ILE A 543 -10.00 -8.52 -21.48
CA ILE A 543 -11.28 -7.81 -21.46
C ILE A 543 -12.31 -8.72 -20.78
N VAL A 544 -12.98 -8.19 -19.75
CA VAL A 544 -14.01 -8.90 -18.99
C VAL A 544 -15.34 -8.17 -19.17
N CYS A 545 -16.34 -8.81 -19.77
CA CYS A 545 -17.71 -8.27 -19.80
C CYS A 545 -18.46 -8.73 -18.56
N CYS A 546 -18.77 -7.83 -17.63
CA CYS A 546 -19.42 -8.13 -16.36
C CYS A 546 -20.39 -7.02 -15.95
N ASP A 547 -21.69 -7.32 -15.96
CA ASP A 547 -22.74 -6.35 -15.60
C ASP A 547 -22.98 -6.28 -14.08
N ALA A 548 -22.45 -7.24 -13.31
CA ALA A 548 -22.58 -7.27 -11.85
C ALA A 548 -21.75 -6.15 -11.21
N ALA A 549 -22.41 -5.06 -10.83
CA ALA A 549 -21.75 -3.90 -10.23
C ALA A 549 -21.04 -4.20 -8.91
N ASP A 550 -21.50 -5.22 -8.16
CA ASP A 550 -20.92 -5.68 -6.89
C ASP A 550 -19.77 -6.69 -7.06
N SER A 551 -19.48 -7.12 -8.29
CA SER A 551 -18.36 -8.01 -8.61
C SER A 551 -17.05 -7.46 -8.09
N LEU A 552 -16.18 -8.32 -7.56
CA LEU A 552 -14.86 -7.89 -7.12
C LEU A 552 -14.02 -7.36 -8.29
N LEU A 553 -14.25 -7.84 -9.52
CA LEU A 553 -13.59 -7.31 -10.72
C LEU A 553 -14.01 -5.86 -11.02
N ALA A 554 -15.24 -5.49 -10.69
CA ALA A 554 -15.75 -4.12 -10.86
C ALA A 554 -15.39 -3.21 -9.68
N GLN A 555 -15.21 -3.76 -8.47
CA GLN A 555 -15.02 -2.98 -7.24
C GLN A 555 -13.55 -2.78 -6.84
N GLU A 556 -12.69 -3.77 -7.08
CA GLU A 556 -11.28 -3.78 -6.65
C GLU A 556 -10.32 -3.24 -7.72
N GLU A 557 -9.25 -2.58 -7.28
CA GLU A 557 -8.11 -2.25 -8.16
C GLU A 557 -7.19 -3.48 -8.29
N MET A 558 -6.93 -3.91 -9.52
CA MET A 558 -6.03 -5.04 -9.82
C MET A 558 -4.61 -4.62 -10.18
N MET A 559 -4.38 -3.35 -10.55
CA MET A 559 -3.08 -2.87 -11.06
C MET A 559 -2.49 -3.79 -12.14
N ALA A 560 -3.32 -4.24 -13.08
CA ALA A 560 -3.04 -5.26 -14.09
C ALA A 560 -3.67 -4.88 -15.43
N PRO A 561 -3.32 -5.54 -16.56
CA PRO A 561 -3.87 -5.23 -17.89
C PRO A 561 -5.27 -5.87 -18.06
N VAL A 562 -6.19 -5.52 -17.15
CA VAL A 562 -7.55 -6.05 -17.10
C VAL A 562 -8.53 -4.89 -17.19
N LEU A 563 -9.46 -4.97 -18.13
CA LEU A 563 -10.51 -3.98 -18.35
C LEU A 563 -11.89 -4.61 -18.24
N VAL A 564 -12.72 -4.10 -17.34
CA VAL A 564 -14.10 -4.54 -17.16
C VAL A 564 -15.05 -3.69 -18.00
N VAL A 565 -15.80 -4.30 -18.90
CA VAL A 565 -16.87 -3.65 -19.69
C VAL A 565 -18.21 -3.91 -19.01
N GLN A 566 -18.96 -2.84 -18.74
CA GLN A 566 -20.27 -2.88 -18.08
C GLN A 566 -21.34 -2.24 -18.98
N GLY A 567 -22.52 -2.87 -19.06
CA GLY A 567 -23.68 -2.28 -19.73
C GLY A 567 -24.51 -1.39 -18.80
N ALA A 568 -24.83 -0.17 -19.25
CA ALA A 568 -25.76 0.72 -18.57
C ALA A 568 -27.08 0.87 -19.34
N ARG A 569 -28.21 0.91 -18.62
CA ARG A 569 -29.55 1.02 -19.23
C ARG A 569 -29.82 2.41 -19.82
N ASP A 570 -29.25 3.42 -19.19
CA ASP A 570 -29.33 4.84 -19.53
C ASP A 570 -28.11 5.56 -18.97
N PHE A 571 -28.00 6.87 -19.24
CA PHE A 571 -26.84 7.66 -18.83
C PHE A 571 -26.79 7.87 -17.30
N ASP A 572 -27.94 7.96 -16.62
CA ASP A 572 -27.98 8.09 -15.16
C ASP A 572 -27.40 6.84 -14.49
N HIS A 573 -27.79 5.65 -14.96
CA HIS A 573 -27.19 4.41 -14.51
C HIS A 573 -25.69 4.33 -14.85
N ALA A 574 -25.24 4.93 -15.95
CA ALA A 574 -23.81 4.99 -16.27
C ALA A 574 -23.02 5.84 -15.26
N ILE A 575 -23.60 6.95 -14.81
CA ILE A 575 -23.05 7.77 -13.73
C ILE A 575 -23.07 7.00 -12.40
N ASP A 576 -24.15 6.28 -12.09
CA ASP A 576 -24.24 5.43 -10.89
C ASP A 576 -23.15 4.36 -10.89
N LEU A 577 -22.93 3.67 -12.01
CA LEU A 577 -21.85 2.69 -12.15
C LEU A 577 -20.48 3.35 -12.03
N CYS A 578 -20.26 4.51 -12.66
CA CYS A 578 -19.01 5.27 -12.57
C CYS A 578 -18.68 5.58 -11.11
N ASN A 579 -19.66 6.11 -10.38
CA ASN A 579 -19.55 6.54 -8.99
C ASN A 579 -19.64 5.40 -7.96
N GLY A 580 -20.18 4.23 -8.35
CA GLY A 580 -20.50 3.08 -7.50
C GLY A 580 -19.31 2.30 -6.98
N VAL A 581 -18.11 2.86 -7.05
CA VAL A 581 -16.89 2.33 -6.43
C VAL A 581 -16.41 3.28 -5.33
N ARG A 582 -15.70 2.72 -4.34
CA ARG A 582 -15.09 3.51 -3.24
C ARG A 582 -13.95 4.43 -3.68
N HIS A 583 -13.38 4.19 -4.86
CA HIS A 583 -12.32 5.00 -5.45
C HIS A 583 -12.90 6.23 -6.17
N GLY A 584 -12.07 7.26 -6.35
CA GLY A 584 -12.45 8.52 -6.99
C GLY A 584 -11.26 9.24 -7.60
N LEU A 585 -10.31 8.53 -8.21
CA LEU A 585 -9.12 9.15 -8.81
C LEU A 585 -9.45 9.84 -10.14
N ALA A 586 -9.74 9.07 -11.19
CA ALA A 586 -10.05 9.60 -12.51
C ALA A 586 -11.34 9.00 -13.11
N ALA A 587 -12.04 9.79 -13.92
CA ALA A 587 -13.14 9.36 -14.76
C ALA A 587 -13.09 10.07 -16.12
N ALA A 588 -13.61 9.42 -17.16
CA ALA A 588 -13.68 9.99 -18.50
C ALA A 588 -15.08 9.81 -19.11
N LEU A 589 -15.48 10.76 -19.96
CA LEU A 589 -16.62 10.64 -20.85
C LEU A 589 -16.16 10.77 -22.31
N PHE A 590 -16.52 9.81 -23.14
CA PHE A 590 -16.42 9.89 -24.60
C PHE A 590 -17.81 10.19 -25.17
N SER A 591 -18.06 11.44 -25.55
CA SER A 591 -19.31 11.92 -26.14
C SER A 591 -19.10 13.32 -26.73
N ASP A 592 -19.72 13.59 -27.88
CA ASP A 592 -19.77 14.94 -28.47
C ASP A 592 -21.03 15.72 -28.04
N ASN A 593 -21.89 15.10 -27.23
CA ASN A 593 -23.10 15.75 -26.72
C ASN A 593 -22.76 16.67 -25.54
N ALA A 594 -22.86 17.98 -25.76
CA ALA A 594 -22.56 19.00 -24.77
C ALA A 594 -23.41 18.88 -23.48
N ASP A 595 -24.64 18.38 -23.56
CA ASP A 595 -25.51 18.21 -22.39
C ASP A 595 -25.02 17.04 -21.52
N LEU A 596 -24.60 15.94 -22.15
CA LEU A 596 -23.99 14.80 -21.45
C LEU A 596 -22.64 15.18 -20.83
N GLN A 597 -21.83 15.98 -21.53
CA GLN A 597 -20.59 16.53 -20.98
C GLN A 597 -20.85 17.38 -19.74
N ARG A 598 -21.83 18.29 -19.78
CA ARG A 598 -22.20 19.09 -18.60
C ARG A 598 -22.71 18.25 -17.44
N ARG A 599 -23.53 17.24 -17.71
CA ARG A 599 -24.01 16.29 -16.68
C ARG A 599 -22.86 15.50 -16.07
N PHE A 600 -21.99 14.92 -16.90
CA PHE A 600 -20.81 14.20 -16.42
C PHE A 600 -19.91 15.07 -15.53
N LEU A 601 -19.63 16.30 -15.94
CA LEU A 601 -18.83 17.23 -15.14
C LEU A 601 -19.50 17.62 -13.81
N ALA A 602 -20.83 17.62 -13.74
CA ALA A 602 -21.58 17.92 -12.52
C ALA A 602 -21.67 16.71 -11.59
N ASP A 603 -21.82 15.51 -12.13
CA ASP A 603 -22.27 14.34 -11.37
C ASP A 603 -21.16 13.30 -11.12
N ALA A 604 -20.09 13.27 -11.92
CA ALA A 604 -18.98 12.33 -11.72
C ALA A 604 -18.17 12.69 -10.46
N ARG A 605 -17.94 11.70 -9.60
CA ARG A 605 -17.26 11.85 -8.31
C ARG A 605 -15.84 11.33 -8.37
N ALA A 606 -14.99 12.06 -9.07
CA ALA A 606 -13.55 11.82 -9.15
C ALA A 606 -12.78 13.14 -9.18
N GLY A 607 -11.51 13.14 -8.74
CA GLY A 607 -10.71 14.36 -8.73
C GLY A 607 -10.16 14.76 -10.10
N ILE A 608 -10.07 13.82 -11.04
CA ILE A 608 -9.64 14.07 -12.43
C ILE A 608 -10.77 13.66 -13.38
N LEU A 609 -11.35 14.63 -14.08
CA LEU A 609 -12.37 14.41 -15.11
C LEU A 609 -11.81 14.71 -16.49
N LYS A 610 -12.11 13.83 -17.45
CA LYS A 610 -11.66 13.97 -18.84
C LYS A 610 -12.82 13.84 -19.81
N LEU A 611 -12.77 14.62 -20.88
CA LEU A 611 -13.69 14.53 -22.01
C LEU A 611 -12.91 14.06 -23.24
N ASN A 612 -13.43 13.05 -23.93
CA ASN A 612 -12.88 12.47 -25.16
C ASN A 612 -11.39 12.09 -25.06
N ALA A 613 -10.95 11.63 -23.88
CA ALA A 613 -9.58 11.20 -23.63
C ALA A 613 -9.55 10.05 -22.60
N SER A 614 -8.56 9.17 -22.71
CA SER A 614 -8.33 8.09 -21.74
C SER A 614 -8.19 8.62 -20.31
N THR A 615 -8.60 7.83 -19.31
CA THR A 615 -8.33 8.17 -17.90
C THR A 615 -6.84 8.18 -17.60
N ALA A 616 -6.03 7.43 -18.37
CA ALA A 616 -4.59 7.32 -18.16
C ALA A 616 -3.85 8.65 -18.42
N GLY A 617 -2.78 8.85 -17.65
CA GLY A 617 -1.95 10.07 -17.72
C GLY A 617 -2.59 11.27 -17.01
N ALA A 618 -1.79 12.29 -16.75
CA ALA A 618 -2.23 13.55 -16.17
C ALA A 618 -1.38 14.68 -16.74
N ASP A 619 -1.97 15.87 -16.80
CA ASP A 619 -1.25 17.10 -17.10
C ASP A 619 -0.50 17.58 -15.86
N VAL A 620 0.69 18.16 -16.04
CA VAL A 620 1.53 18.58 -14.91
C VAL A 620 1.15 19.95 -14.35
N THR A 621 0.35 20.73 -15.07
CA THR A 621 -0.05 22.10 -14.71
C THR A 621 -1.39 22.15 -13.98
N LEU A 622 -2.16 21.05 -14.03
CA LEU A 622 -3.44 20.87 -13.34
C LEU A 622 -3.25 20.10 -12.03
N PRO A 623 -4.13 20.30 -11.03
CA PRO A 623 -4.09 19.54 -9.79
C PRO A 623 -4.22 18.04 -10.04
N PHE A 624 -3.34 17.26 -9.43
CA PHE A 624 -3.41 15.81 -9.42
C PHE A 624 -3.88 15.35 -8.04
N GLY A 625 -5.09 14.82 -7.96
CA GLY A 625 -5.57 14.26 -6.69
C GLY A 625 -6.84 13.46 -6.84
N GLY A 626 -7.02 12.46 -5.97
CA GLY A 626 -8.23 11.64 -5.90
C GLY A 626 -9.25 12.10 -4.86
N TRP A 627 -10.51 11.79 -5.11
CA TRP A 627 -11.61 11.87 -4.13
C TRP A 627 -11.85 10.52 -3.45
N LYS A 628 -12.71 10.50 -2.43
CA LYS A 628 -13.08 9.30 -1.67
C LYS A 628 -11.85 8.58 -1.13
N GLU A 629 -11.71 7.27 -1.35
CA GLU A 629 -10.55 6.48 -0.89
C GLU A 629 -9.33 6.58 -1.84
N SER A 630 -9.34 7.47 -2.84
CA SER A 630 -8.22 7.66 -3.76
C SER A 630 -7.25 8.77 -3.36
N GLY A 631 -7.54 9.54 -2.31
CA GLY A 631 -6.64 10.59 -1.85
C GLY A 631 -6.90 11.03 -0.41
N CYS A 632 -5.90 11.65 0.21
CA CYS A 632 -6.01 12.33 1.50
C CYS A 632 -5.14 13.58 1.50
N GLY A 633 -5.64 14.68 2.05
CA GLY A 633 -4.95 15.97 2.06
C GLY A 633 -5.13 16.77 0.76
N PRO A 634 -4.39 17.88 0.60
CA PRO A 634 -4.42 18.68 -0.63
C PRO A 634 -3.91 17.90 -1.85
N PRO A 635 -4.43 18.15 -3.07
CA PRO A 635 -3.91 17.51 -4.27
C PRO A 635 -2.42 17.86 -4.50
N GLU A 636 -1.73 17.05 -5.28
CA GLU A 636 -0.40 17.35 -5.82
C GLU A 636 -0.48 18.31 -7.00
N HIS A 637 0.66 18.93 -7.32
CA HIS A 637 0.85 19.87 -8.42
C HIS A 637 0.09 21.20 -8.24
N GLY A 638 0.48 22.17 -9.04
CA GLY A 638 -0.25 23.42 -9.15
C GLY A 638 -0.30 24.20 -7.82
N GLU A 639 -1.52 24.59 -7.43
CA GLU A 639 -1.77 25.25 -6.13
C GLU A 639 -1.70 24.29 -4.94
N GLY A 640 -1.87 22.99 -5.18
CA GLY A 640 -1.85 21.98 -4.14
C GLY A 640 -0.50 21.89 -3.43
N ASP A 641 0.58 22.07 -4.19
CA ASP A 641 1.95 22.05 -3.67
C ASP A 641 2.17 23.13 -2.60
N VAL A 642 1.78 24.38 -2.87
CA VAL A 642 1.98 25.45 -1.88
C VAL A 642 1.12 25.23 -0.64
N LEU A 643 -0.06 24.59 -0.77
CA LEU A 643 -0.92 24.27 0.37
C LEU A 643 -0.31 23.21 1.29
N PHE A 644 0.39 22.23 0.73
CA PHE A 644 0.97 21.13 1.51
C PHE A 644 2.38 21.43 2.03
N TYR A 645 3.24 22.03 1.21
CA TYR A 645 4.66 22.25 1.52
C TYR A 645 4.95 23.53 2.31
N THR A 646 3.92 24.30 2.67
CA THR A 646 4.05 25.51 3.50
C THR A 646 3.00 25.58 4.60
N ARG A 647 3.32 26.28 5.68
CA ARG A 647 2.40 26.64 6.77
C ARG A 647 2.11 28.13 6.72
N LEU A 648 0.86 28.51 7.00
CA LEU A 648 0.45 29.90 7.12
C LEU A 648 0.80 30.44 8.51
N GLN A 649 1.29 31.68 8.56
CA GLN A 649 1.53 32.42 9.78
C GLN A 649 0.93 33.82 9.69
N ALA A 650 0.03 34.14 10.62
CA ALA A 650 -0.51 35.49 10.77
C ALA A 650 0.42 36.35 11.64
N VAL A 651 0.70 37.57 11.18
CA VAL A 651 1.56 38.54 11.86
C VAL A 651 0.74 39.81 12.12
N TYR A 652 0.50 40.08 13.40
CA TYR A 652 -0.24 41.26 13.90
C TYR A 652 0.73 42.37 14.32
N GLY A 653 0.22 43.59 14.50
CA GLY A 653 1.00 44.72 15.03
C GLY A 653 1.97 45.36 14.04
N MET A 654 1.95 44.94 12.77
CA MET A 654 2.68 45.59 11.68
C MET A 654 2.03 46.93 11.35
N PRO A 655 2.77 48.06 11.31
CA PRO A 655 2.20 49.36 10.98
C PRO A 655 1.42 49.31 9.64
N THR A 656 0.18 49.80 9.66
CA THR A 656 -0.60 50.08 8.46
C THR A 656 -0.09 51.38 7.84
N GLN A 657 0.92 51.32 6.98
CA GLN A 657 1.26 52.51 6.18
C GLN A 657 0.77 52.40 4.74
N ALA A 658 -0.25 53.21 4.47
CA ALA A 658 -0.62 53.72 3.17
C ALA A 658 0.59 54.44 2.54
N GLY A 659 1.11 53.92 1.43
CA GLY A 659 2.20 54.54 0.67
C GLY A 659 2.92 53.54 -0.23
N HIS A 660 3.50 54.02 -1.33
CA HIS A 660 4.15 53.26 -2.42
C HIS A 660 5.27 52.27 -2.00
N ASN A 661 5.63 52.17 -0.72
CA ASN A 661 6.69 51.31 -0.18
C ASN A 661 6.22 49.96 0.40
N GLY A 662 4.91 49.68 0.45
CA GLY A 662 4.38 48.45 1.05
C GLY A 662 4.85 47.15 0.38
N ALA A 663 5.05 47.16 -0.95
CA ALA A 663 5.53 46.01 -1.71
C ALA A 663 7.02 45.68 -1.46
N GLN A 664 7.84 46.69 -1.16
CA GLN A 664 9.26 46.50 -0.81
C GLN A 664 9.43 45.94 0.61
N GLN A 665 8.60 46.37 1.57
CA GLN A 665 8.61 45.81 2.93
C GLN A 665 8.15 44.35 2.99
N LEU A 666 7.18 43.95 2.17
CA LEU A 666 6.76 42.55 2.04
C LEU A 666 7.93 41.67 1.59
N ARG A 667 8.70 42.10 0.57
CA ARG A 667 9.89 41.39 0.09
C ARG A 667 11.01 41.25 1.13
N ALA A 668 11.12 42.17 2.08
CA ALA A 668 12.14 42.12 3.14
C ALA A 668 11.74 41.19 4.31
N LEU A 669 10.48 40.77 4.40
CA LEU A 669 9.93 39.99 5.53
C LEU A 669 9.50 38.56 5.13
N THR A 670 9.50 38.27 3.83
CA THR A 670 9.41 36.91 3.27
C THR A 670 10.80 36.47 2.80
N PRO A 671 11.30 35.30 3.24
CA PRO A 671 12.61 34.77 2.84
C PRO A 671 12.73 34.43 1.35
#